data_AF-A0A7C5DGP5-F1
#
_entry.id   AF-A0A7C5DGP5-F1
#
_cell.length_a   1.000
_cell.length_b   1.000
_cell.length_c   1.000
_cell.angle_alpha   90.00
_cell.angle_beta   90.00
_cell.angle_gamma   90.00
#
_symmetry.space_group_name_H-M   'P 1'
#
loop_
_entity.id
_entity.type
_entity.pdbx_description
1 polymer ?
#
loop_
_entity_poly.entity_id
_entity_poly.type
_entity_poly.pdbx_seq_one_letter_code
_entity_poly.pdbx_strand_id
1 'polypeptide(L)'
;MILQTDDVEKEVGVSSPYYFHQRLKKEWGMEFEPLVECENKKTKIKIFQAFDTHSEVLGIENILRDTNGNGKDIAIVLPDPSPLIPLIHTVVGASDSNFNITLGYPISRTSLSNLINYIFRLQETKRIKRGISHYFAVDYLNLIRHPYIKTMNIGEGGDFRMLIYSIERMLTDKNRDDMEVFFSIDEIENELPPLLKFKTTLDRKRIDVVLEGIRMIHNLFIHQFENIKTPEELAKALVRCLHKVRENTSIEKYPLSNQFLGTLLEKLKEVEYSVFSEAKFKDTIQLLRFIKNYLNLITVPFTGEPLKGKQIMGLLEARNLNFDKVVVMDVNEGIIPGVNKYDPVLPQGFRSAIGLPLYTDRESIFAHNFFRLIQGANEVYIFYKEGKLQDTDENIKSRFVERIIWAREKEGKKIKPTPLTFQIKTTRFERGIDKNDEIMDRLLKISYFPTAIDTYIKCPLRFYFRFILNLEEWEEIEEEIERSSIGQFAHEFLEKWFRPYVNKKLFIDKNEFMDALQKNLSKRFRRGGGSIIMREIITSMMERFIDFEIERTEGNTVILGLEEKVEGYVTIDSRNVNLLGKIDRVEENNGNILIMDYKTGRINMPNKSRWSIRIGDRREIRDSIRSLQLPIYIYLYAQKNNIPMDDIRAFIYNLRKPAESNYLIGENMDLFLEAMRVVLKEILDVDTPFYPDNSDERICGSCPYSNICYPG
;
A
#
# COMPACT_ATOMS: atom_id res chain seq x y z
N MET A 1 -32.57 -29.24 -21.14
CA MET A 1 -32.63 -28.23 -22.20
C MET A 1 -32.80 -26.88 -21.55
N ILE A 2 -31.83 -25.97 -21.72
CA ILE A 2 -31.85 -24.66 -21.04
C ILE A 2 -32.85 -23.70 -21.69
N LEU A 3 -33.26 -24.00 -22.93
CA LEU A 3 -34.39 -23.40 -23.61
C LEU A 3 -35.08 -24.48 -24.45
N GLN A 4 -36.41 -24.57 -24.40
CA GLN A 4 -37.18 -25.41 -25.32
C GLN A 4 -37.68 -24.56 -26.49
N THR A 5 -37.79 -25.15 -27.69
CA THR A 5 -38.47 -24.52 -28.84
C THR A 5 -39.88 -24.07 -28.48
N ASP A 6 -40.56 -24.80 -27.58
CA ASP A 6 -41.88 -24.47 -27.03
C ASP A 6 -41.88 -23.17 -26.19
N ASP A 7 -40.72 -22.69 -25.72
CA ASP A 7 -40.62 -21.40 -25.04
C ASP A 7 -40.67 -20.21 -26.02
N VAL A 8 -40.56 -20.46 -27.34
CA VAL A 8 -40.87 -19.46 -28.38
C VAL A 8 -42.37 -19.18 -28.43
N GLU A 9 -43.22 -20.09 -27.94
CA GLU A 9 -44.69 -19.97 -28.02
C GLU A 9 -45.37 -19.39 -26.77
N LYS A 10 -44.65 -19.28 -25.64
CA LYS A 10 -45.18 -18.73 -24.37
C LYS A 10 -44.80 -17.27 -24.23
N GLU A 11 -45.65 -16.39 -23.67
CA GLU A 11 -45.21 -15.02 -23.34
C GLU A 11 -43.97 -15.05 -22.43
N VAL A 12 -42.86 -14.49 -22.92
CA VAL A 12 -41.61 -14.39 -22.16
C VAL A 12 -41.31 -12.94 -21.77
N GLY A 13 -40.73 -12.77 -20.58
CA GLY A 13 -40.21 -11.48 -20.17
C GLY A 13 -39.10 -10.98 -21.09
N VAL A 14 -38.85 -9.67 -21.07
CA VAL A 14 -37.91 -8.99 -21.97
C VAL A 14 -36.47 -9.52 -21.83
N SER A 15 -36.09 -10.07 -20.68
CA SER A 15 -34.77 -10.71 -20.49
C SER A 15 -34.63 -12.10 -21.14
N SER A 16 -35.61 -12.53 -21.93
CA SER A 16 -35.59 -13.84 -22.57
C SER A 16 -34.81 -13.87 -23.88
N PRO A 17 -34.01 -14.91 -24.13
CA PRO A 17 -33.30 -15.10 -25.39
C PRO A 17 -34.22 -15.26 -26.62
N TYR A 18 -35.52 -15.49 -26.41
CA TYR A 18 -36.54 -15.58 -27.47
C TYR A 18 -37.40 -14.33 -27.64
N TYR A 19 -37.14 -13.26 -26.87
CA TYR A 19 -37.95 -12.05 -26.90
C TYR A 19 -38.16 -11.49 -28.31
N PHE A 20 -37.10 -11.37 -29.11
CA PHE A 20 -37.21 -10.88 -30.49
C PHE A 20 -37.88 -11.87 -31.44
N HIS A 21 -37.72 -13.18 -31.23
CA HIS A 21 -38.40 -14.18 -32.06
C HIS A 21 -39.92 -14.05 -31.87
N GLN A 22 -40.38 -13.91 -30.63
CA GLN A 22 -41.80 -13.68 -30.35
C GLN A 22 -42.31 -12.35 -30.90
N ARG A 23 -41.52 -11.28 -30.73
CA ARG A 23 -41.89 -9.97 -31.25
C ARG A 23 -42.04 -9.99 -32.77
N LEU A 24 -41.09 -10.60 -33.49
CA LEU A 24 -41.14 -10.76 -34.94
C LEU A 24 -42.25 -11.70 -35.39
N LYS A 25 -42.51 -12.81 -34.68
CA LYS A 25 -43.68 -13.69 -34.95
C LYS A 25 -44.99 -12.90 -34.86
N LYS A 26 -45.14 -12.07 -33.82
CA LYS A 26 -46.34 -11.25 -33.59
C LYS A 26 -46.47 -10.10 -34.58
N GLU A 27 -45.37 -9.42 -34.90
CA GLU A 27 -45.36 -8.29 -35.85
C GLU A 27 -45.56 -8.75 -37.30
N TRP A 28 -44.96 -9.88 -37.70
CA TRP A 28 -44.92 -10.32 -39.10
C TRP A 28 -45.79 -11.54 -39.40
N GLY A 29 -46.40 -12.17 -38.39
CA GLY A 29 -47.27 -13.34 -38.57
C GLY A 29 -46.55 -14.58 -39.11
N MET A 30 -45.23 -14.66 -38.98
CA MET A 30 -44.42 -15.75 -39.52
C MET A 30 -44.26 -16.90 -38.52
N GLU A 31 -44.41 -18.14 -38.97
CA GLU A 31 -43.99 -19.31 -38.20
C GLU A 31 -42.48 -19.56 -38.42
N PHE A 32 -41.75 -19.81 -37.33
CA PHE A 32 -40.32 -20.12 -37.41
C PHE A 32 -40.15 -21.62 -37.63
N GLU A 33 -39.60 -22.00 -38.77
CA GLU A 33 -39.16 -23.37 -38.99
C GLU A 33 -37.87 -23.65 -38.21
N PRO A 34 -37.79 -24.76 -37.45
CA PRO A 34 -36.54 -25.17 -36.82
C PRO A 34 -35.53 -25.55 -37.92
N LEU A 35 -34.39 -24.86 -37.96
CA LEU A 35 -33.42 -24.96 -39.06
C LEU A 35 -32.72 -26.32 -39.19
N VAL A 36 -32.80 -27.22 -38.21
CA VAL A 36 -32.33 -28.63 -38.27
C VAL A 36 -33.09 -29.41 -37.17
N GLU A 37 -33.30 -30.72 -37.33
CA GLU A 37 -33.42 -31.61 -36.17
C GLU A 37 -32.17 -31.40 -35.30
N CYS A 38 -32.24 -30.53 -34.30
CA CYS A 38 -31.18 -30.37 -33.34
C CYS A 38 -30.98 -31.75 -32.70
N GLU A 39 -29.94 -32.49 -33.13
CA GLU A 39 -29.45 -33.61 -32.36
C GLU A 39 -29.41 -33.14 -30.92
N ASN A 40 -30.06 -33.89 -30.03
CA ASN A 40 -30.21 -33.59 -28.61
C ASN A 40 -28.83 -33.62 -27.90
N LYS A 41 -27.89 -32.77 -28.30
CA LYS A 41 -26.60 -32.58 -27.66
C LYS A 41 -26.85 -31.98 -26.29
N LYS A 42 -26.72 -32.82 -25.27
CA LYS A 42 -26.83 -32.40 -23.88
C LYS A 42 -25.55 -31.65 -23.48
N THR A 43 -25.57 -30.32 -23.58
CA THR A 43 -24.50 -29.46 -23.05
C THR A 43 -24.25 -29.72 -21.57
N LYS A 44 -23.00 -30.02 -21.21
CA LYS A 44 -22.55 -30.13 -19.81
C LYS A 44 -22.19 -28.75 -19.30
N ILE A 45 -22.94 -28.22 -18.33
CA ILE A 45 -22.67 -26.92 -17.71
C ILE A 45 -22.14 -27.13 -16.30
N LYS A 46 -21.02 -26.50 -15.98
CA LYS A 46 -20.46 -26.37 -14.63
C LYS A 46 -20.43 -24.89 -14.25
N ILE A 47 -20.87 -24.59 -13.03
CA ILE A 47 -20.93 -23.23 -12.50
C ILE A 47 -19.98 -23.15 -11.32
N PHE A 48 -19.11 -22.15 -11.31
CA PHE A 48 -18.11 -21.91 -10.28
C PHE A 48 -18.36 -20.56 -9.60
N GLN A 49 -18.25 -20.57 -8.28
CA GLN A 49 -18.30 -19.38 -7.45
C GLN A 49 -16.87 -19.00 -7.07
N ALA A 50 -16.43 -17.83 -7.50
CA ALA A 50 -15.10 -17.29 -7.25
C ALA A 50 -15.15 -16.16 -6.21
N PHE A 51 -14.03 -15.91 -5.54
CA PHE A 51 -13.90 -14.76 -4.62
C PHE A 51 -13.50 -13.48 -5.37
N ASP A 52 -12.59 -13.60 -6.35
CA ASP A 52 -12.03 -12.49 -7.10
C ASP A 52 -11.62 -12.91 -8.54
N THR A 53 -11.08 -11.98 -9.32
CA THR A 53 -10.59 -12.26 -10.68
C THR A 53 -9.49 -13.32 -10.72
N HIS A 54 -8.58 -13.32 -9.75
CA HIS A 54 -7.49 -14.30 -9.71
C HIS A 54 -8.01 -15.72 -9.48
N SER A 55 -9.03 -15.87 -8.62
CA SER A 55 -9.72 -17.13 -8.38
C SER A 55 -10.32 -17.70 -9.66
N GLU A 56 -10.98 -16.87 -10.47
CA GLU A 56 -11.53 -17.31 -11.76
C GLU A 56 -10.42 -17.77 -12.72
N VAL A 57 -9.35 -16.97 -12.86
CA VAL A 57 -8.23 -17.28 -13.76
C VAL A 57 -7.54 -18.60 -13.39
N LEU A 58 -7.30 -18.85 -12.09
CA LEU A 58 -6.73 -20.13 -11.62
C LEU A 58 -7.68 -21.31 -11.85
N GLY A 59 -9.00 -21.09 -11.68
CA GLY A 59 -10.02 -22.07 -12.03
C GLY A 59 -9.97 -22.46 -13.51
N ILE A 60 -9.79 -21.47 -14.39
CA ILE A 60 -9.64 -21.67 -15.83
C ILE A 60 -8.35 -22.41 -16.15
N GLU A 61 -7.24 -22.05 -15.51
CA GLU A 61 -5.96 -22.75 -15.69
C GLU A 61 -6.10 -24.26 -15.41
N ASN A 62 -6.74 -24.63 -14.30
CA ASN A 62 -6.99 -26.03 -13.95
C ASN A 62 -7.85 -26.75 -15.01
N ILE A 63 -8.93 -26.11 -15.48
CA ILE A 63 -9.79 -26.67 -16.54
C ILE A 63 -9.00 -26.88 -17.84
N LEU A 64 -8.11 -25.95 -18.17
CA LEU A 64 -7.31 -26.01 -19.39
C LEU A 64 -6.18 -27.03 -19.30
N ARG A 65 -5.57 -27.24 -18.13
CA ARG A 65 -4.57 -28.29 -17.87
C ARG A 65 -5.15 -29.69 -18.05
N ASP A 66 -6.40 -29.91 -17.65
CA ASP A 66 -7.07 -31.20 -17.77
C ASP A 66 -7.48 -31.53 -19.23
N THR A 67 -7.31 -30.61 -20.18
CA THR A 67 -7.69 -30.77 -21.59
C THR A 67 -6.49 -30.98 -22.52
N ASN A 68 -6.17 -32.24 -22.84
CA ASN A 68 -5.17 -32.63 -23.86
C ASN A 68 -5.71 -32.56 -25.32
N GLY A 69 -6.46 -31.52 -25.67
CA GLY A 69 -7.10 -31.38 -26.99
C GLY A 69 -6.44 -30.32 -27.90
N ASN A 70 -6.65 -30.43 -29.22
CA ASN A 70 -6.35 -29.36 -30.18
C ASN A 70 -7.08 -28.08 -29.75
N GLY A 71 -6.35 -27.02 -29.40
CA GLY A 71 -6.91 -25.79 -28.82
C GLY A 71 -7.81 -24.94 -29.73
N LYS A 72 -8.24 -25.44 -30.89
CA LYS A 72 -9.05 -24.71 -31.88
C LYS A 72 -10.53 -24.60 -31.49
N ASP A 73 -11.01 -25.42 -30.58
CA ASP A 73 -12.44 -25.50 -30.22
C ASP A 73 -12.77 -24.96 -28.82
N ILE A 74 -11.87 -24.14 -28.24
CA ILE A 74 -12.06 -23.53 -26.92
C ILE A 74 -12.19 -22.01 -27.05
N ALA A 75 -13.28 -21.46 -26.53
CA ALA A 75 -13.48 -20.02 -26.37
C ALA A 75 -13.52 -19.60 -24.90
N ILE A 76 -12.72 -18.60 -24.56
CA ILE A 76 -12.73 -17.88 -23.29
C ILE A 76 -13.37 -16.52 -23.54
N VAL A 77 -14.57 -16.35 -23.01
CA VAL A 77 -15.41 -15.17 -23.20
C VAL A 77 -15.23 -14.25 -22.01
N LEU A 78 -14.77 -13.03 -22.28
CA LEU A 78 -14.52 -11.96 -21.33
C LEU A 78 -15.53 -10.84 -21.54
N PRO A 79 -16.64 -10.80 -20.79
CA PRO A 79 -17.63 -9.75 -20.94
C PRO A 79 -17.10 -8.38 -20.48
N ASP A 80 -16.29 -8.38 -19.42
CA ASP A 80 -15.41 -7.27 -19.04
C ASP A 80 -13.96 -7.63 -19.45
N PRO A 81 -13.23 -6.75 -20.13
CA PRO A 81 -11.83 -7.00 -20.51
C PRO A 81 -10.83 -7.01 -19.34
N SER A 82 -11.22 -6.63 -18.12
CA SER A 82 -10.29 -6.53 -16.98
C SER A 82 -9.49 -7.80 -16.66
N PRO A 83 -10.01 -9.04 -16.83
CA PRO A 83 -9.24 -10.25 -16.57
C PRO A 83 -8.22 -10.61 -17.64
N LEU A 84 -8.18 -9.90 -18.78
CA LEU A 84 -7.37 -10.28 -19.95
C LEU A 84 -5.89 -10.45 -19.61
N ILE A 85 -5.28 -9.46 -18.92
CA ILE A 85 -3.85 -9.49 -18.61
C ILE A 85 -3.53 -10.60 -17.60
N PRO A 86 -4.22 -10.73 -16.44
CA PRO A 86 -4.06 -11.90 -15.56
C PRO A 86 -4.23 -13.23 -16.29
N LEU A 87 -5.25 -13.36 -17.13
CA LEU A 87 -5.52 -14.57 -17.90
C LEU A 87 -4.34 -14.93 -18.82
N ILE A 88 -3.81 -13.96 -19.58
CA ILE A 88 -2.66 -14.17 -20.44
C ILE A 88 -1.47 -14.64 -19.60
N HIS A 89 -1.13 -13.95 -18.52
CA HIS A 89 0.05 -14.31 -17.71
C HIS A 89 -0.05 -15.70 -17.08
N THR A 90 -1.21 -16.07 -16.54
CA THR A 90 -1.38 -17.37 -15.89
C THR A 90 -1.55 -18.51 -16.90
N VAL A 91 -2.39 -18.34 -17.92
CA VAL A 91 -2.72 -19.42 -18.85
C VAL A 91 -1.66 -19.61 -19.94
N VAL A 92 -1.12 -18.52 -20.50
CA VAL A 92 -0.06 -18.60 -21.53
C VAL A 92 1.27 -18.99 -20.90
N GLY A 93 1.56 -18.52 -19.68
CA GLY A 93 2.78 -18.91 -18.96
C GLY A 93 2.81 -20.39 -18.54
N ALA A 94 1.65 -21.00 -18.29
CA ALA A 94 1.54 -22.38 -17.82
C ALA A 94 1.38 -23.42 -18.94
N SER A 95 0.97 -23.01 -20.14
CA SER A 95 0.74 -23.92 -21.25
C SER A 95 1.16 -23.22 -22.54
N ASP A 96 2.19 -23.73 -23.25
CA ASP A 96 2.76 -23.28 -24.54
C ASP A 96 1.72 -23.24 -25.70
N SER A 97 0.58 -22.60 -25.44
CA SER A 97 -0.62 -22.63 -26.24
C SER A 97 -0.66 -21.38 -27.08
N ASN A 98 -0.80 -21.53 -28.40
CA ASN A 98 -1.20 -20.42 -29.25
C ASN A 98 -2.57 -19.88 -28.78
N PHE A 99 -2.69 -18.57 -28.64
CA PHE A 99 -3.92 -17.87 -28.27
C PHE A 99 -4.25 -16.80 -29.31
N ASN A 100 -5.53 -16.48 -29.43
CA ASN A 100 -6.04 -15.43 -30.28
C ASN A 100 -6.89 -14.45 -29.46
N ILE A 101 -6.71 -13.14 -29.63
CA ILE A 101 -7.45 -12.11 -28.89
C ILE A 101 -8.27 -11.27 -29.86
N THR A 102 -9.58 -11.25 -29.66
CA THR A 102 -10.54 -10.45 -30.45
C THR A 102 -11.51 -9.72 -29.53
N LEU A 103 -10.99 -8.85 -28.67
CA LEU A 103 -11.78 -7.97 -27.79
C LEU A 103 -11.04 -6.66 -27.58
N GLY A 104 -11.74 -5.55 -27.33
CA GLY A 104 -11.08 -4.26 -27.04
C GLY A 104 -10.61 -4.17 -25.58
N TYR A 105 -9.38 -3.70 -25.33
CA TYR A 105 -8.90 -3.45 -23.96
C TYR A 105 -8.82 -1.95 -23.66
N PRO A 106 -9.45 -1.45 -22.58
CA PRO A 106 -9.43 -0.02 -22.24
C PRO A 106 -8.02 0.48 -21.98
N ILE A 107 -7.64 1.59 -22.63
CA ILE A 107 -6.29 2.14 -22.46
C ILE A 107 -6.03 2.61 -21.03
N SER A 108 -7.09 3.03 -20.34
CA SER A 108 -7.09 3.45 -18.93
C SER A 108 -6.57 2.38 -17.96
N ARG A 109 -6.64 1.10 -18.36
CA ARG A 109 -6.15 -0.05 -17.59
C ARG A 109 -4.71 -0.45 -17.92
N THR A 110 -4.01 0.31 -18.77
CA THR A 110 -2.61 0.02 -19.16
C THR A 110 -1.62 0.75 -18.28
N SER A 111 -0.41 0.21 -18.11
CA SER A 111 0.69 0.89 -17.40
C SER A 111 1.11 2.19 -18.10
N LEU A 112 0.89 2.32 -19.41
CA LEU A 112 1.14 3.58 -20.13
C LEU A 112 0.17 4.68 -19.68
N SER A 113 -1.12 4.36 -19.53
CA SER A 113 -2.09 5.31 -18.99
C SER A 113 -1.81 5.64 -17.53
N ASN A 114 -1.37 4.65 -16.73
CA ASN A 114 -0.96 4.90 -15.34
C ASN A 114 0.21 5.90 -15.25
N LEU A 115 1.24 5.77 -16.09
CA LEU A 115 2.33 6.74 -16.20
C LEU A 115 1.80 8.15 -16.53
N ILE A 116 0.91 8.28 -17.52
CA ILE A 116 0.29 9.56 -17.86
C ILE A 116 -0.50 10.13 -16.67
N ASN A 117 -1.23 9.28 -15.95
CA ASN A 117 -1.99 9.69 -14.77
C ASN A 117 -1.07 10.18 -13.65
N TYR A 118 0.12 9.59 -13.45
CA TYR A 118 1.09 10.11 -12.47
C TYR A 118 1.68 11.45 -12.88
N ILE A 119 2.00 11.64 -14.17
CA ILE A 119 2.41 12.95 -14.69
C ILE A 119 1.31 13.99 -14.41
N PHE A 120 0.06 13.66 -14.70
CA PHE A 120 -1.06 14.57 -14.51
C PHE A 120 -1.29 14.88 -13.04
N ARG A 121 -1.32 13.85 -12.18
CA ARG A 121 -1.52 14.00 -10.73
C ARG A 121 -0.45 14.89 -10.11
N LEU A 122 0.82 14.71 -10.51
CA LEU A 122 1.93 15.55 -10.05
C LEU A 122 1.71 17.04 -10.39
N GLN A 123 1.15 17.34 -11.57
CA GLN A 123 0.81 18.71 -11.97
C GLN A 123 -0.45 19.24 -11.28
N GLU A 124 -1.40 18.37 -10.94
CA GLU A 124 -2.62 18.74 -10.20
C GLU A 124 -2.34 19.07 -8.73
N THR A 125 -1.38 18.40 -8.09
CA THR A 125 -1.06 18.58 -6.66
C THR A 125 0.05 19.60 -6.39
N LYS A 126 0.73 20.10 -7.42
CA LYS A 126 1.82 21.08 -7.26
C LYS A 126 1.34 22.37 -6.60
N ARG A 127 2.25 23.02 -5.86
CA ARG A 127 2.04 24.33 -5.23
C ARG A 127 3.07 25.32 -5.75
N ILE A 128 2.62 26.51 -6.14
CA ILE A 128 3.52 27.58 -6.58
C ILE A 128 3.82 28.46 -5.37
N LYS A 129 5.11 28.57 -5.03
CA LYS A 129 5.59 29.44 -3.95
C LYS A 129 6.68 30.34 -4.51
N ARG A 130 6.47 31.66 -4.44
CA ARG A 130 7.41 32.67 -4.98
C ARG A 130 7.78 32.43 -6.45
N GLY A 131 6.84 31.95 -7.27
CA GLY A 131 7.05 31.67 -8.69
C GLY A 131 7.72 30.32 -8.99
N ILE A 132 8.06 29.52 -7.98
CA ILE A 132 8.70 28.21 -8.14
C ILE A 132 7.67 27.10 -7.85
N SER A 133 7.59 26.12 -8.75
CA SER A 133 6.78 24.92 -8.61
C SER A 133 7.36 23.99 -7.54
N HIS A 134 6.58 23.69 -6.51
CA HIS A 134 6.90 22.69 -5.50
C HIS A 134 5.94 21.50 -5.65
N TYR A 135 6.49 20.31 -5.72
CA TYR A 135 5.80 19.08 -6.02
C TYR A 135 5.60 18.25 -4.77
N PHE A 136 4.43 17.60 -4.67
CA PHE A 136 4.14 16.71 -3.56
C PHE A 136 5.04 15.47 -3.64
N ALA A 137 5.78 15.18 -2.57
CA ALA A 137 6.84 14.17 -2.56
C ALA A 137 6.34 12.77 -2.93
N VAL A 138 5.16 12.39 -2.45
CA VAL A 138 4.54 11.08 -2.75
C VAL A 138 4.20 10.96 -4.24
N ASP A 139 3.61 11.99 -4.84
CA ASP A 139 3.29 11.97 -6.28
C ASP A 139 4.55 11.97 -7.14
N TYR A 140 5.58 12.71 -6.72
CA TYR A 140 6.89 12.68 -7.37
C TYR A 140 7.50 11.27 -7.31
N LEU A 141 7.49 10.63 -6.13
CA LEU A 141 7.98 9.26 -5.94
C LEU A 141 7.19 8.25 -6.75
N ASN A 142 5.86 8.37 -6.82
CA ASN A 142 5.02 7.52 -7.66
C ASN A 142 5.44 7.60 -9.14
N LEU A 143 5.76 8.80 -9.63
CA LEU A 143 6.26 9.00 -10.99
C LEU A 143 7.64 8.35 -11.17
N ILE A 144 8.64 8.68 -10.35
CA ILE A 144 10.01 8.18 -10.56
C ILE A 144 10.17 6.67 -10.28
N ARG A 145 9.32 6.09 -9.41
CA ARG A 145 9.27 4.64 -9.14
C ARG A 145 8.51 3.87 -10.21
N HIS A 146 7.74 4.55 -11.08
CA HIS A 146 6.98 3.89 -12.12
C HIS A 146 7.89 2.97 -12.94
N PRO A 147 7.49 1.71 -13.25
CA PRO A 147 8.36 0.73 -13.89
C PRO A 147 9.08 1.27 -15.14
N TYR A 148 8.35 1.97 -16.03
CA TYR A 148 8.94 2.56 -17.25
C TYR A 148 9.97 3.67 -17.03
N ILE A 149 9.99 4.32 -15.86
CA ILE A 149 11.02 5.31 -15.51
C ILE A 149 12.17 4.61 -14.77
N LYS A 150 11.84 3.84 -13.73
CA LYS A 150 12.82 3.12 -12.90
C LYS A 150 13.67 2.11 -13.68
N THR A 151 13.17 1.56 -14.79
CA THR A 151 13.91 0.62 -15.65
C THR A 151 14.49 1.26 -16.91
N MET A 152 14.54 2.59 -17.01
CA MET A 152 15.25 3.23 -18.12
C MET A 152 16.74 2.86 -18.08
N ASN A 153 17.31 2.58 -19.24
CA ASN A 153 18.71 2.22 -19.42
C ASN A 153 19.60 3.48 -19.31
N ILE A 154 19.74 3.97 -18.08
CA ILE A 154 20.53 5.14 -17.70
C ILE A 154 21.67 4.65 -16.80
N GLY A 155 22.91 4.91 -17.20
CA GLY A 155 24.09 4.39 -16.51
C GLY A 155 24.28 2.88 -16.69
N GLU A 156 25.16 2.27 -15.90
CA GLU A 156 25.49 0.84 -15.98
C GLU A 156 24.97 0.09 -14.74
N GLY A 157 24.73 -1.21 -14.83
CA GLY A 157 24.62 -2.08 -13.65
C GLY A 157 23.55 -1.75 -12.61
N GLY A 158 22.49 -1.00 -12.96
CA GLY A 158 21.41 -0.64 -12.02
C GLY A 158 21.65 0.66 -11.24
N ASP A 159 22.65 1.47 -11.62
CA ASP A 159 22.99 2.74 -10.95
C ASP A 159 21.79 3.68 -10.83
N PHE A 160 20.98 3.78 -11.89
CA PHE A 160 19.79 4.62 -11.86
C PHE A 160 18.77 4.17 -10.80
N ARG A 161 18.62 2.86 -10.55
CA ARG A 161 17.73 2.36 -9.48
C ARG A 161 18.26 2.73 -8.09
N MET A 162 19.59 2.72 -7.91
CA MET A 162 20.23 3.17 -6.67
C MET A 162 20.05 4.68 -6.47
N LEU A 163 20.07 5.48 -7.54
CA LEU A 163 19.71 6.89 -7.47
C LEU A 163 18.27 7.08 -6.97
N ILE A 164 17.30 6.35 -7.56
CA ILE A 164 15.89 6.44 -7.13
C ILE A 164 15.74 6.11 -5.64
N TYR A 165 16.43 5.08 -5.14
CA TYR A 165 16.45 4.76 -3.71
C TYR A 165 17.09 5.87 -2.87
N SER A 166 18.15 6.50 -3.38
CA SER A 166 18.82 7.62 -2.69
C SER A 166 17.92 8.85 -2.61
N ILE A 167 17.17 9.15 -3.68
CA ILE A 167 16.16 10.21 -3.72
C ILE A 167 15.05 9.90 -2.71
N GLU A 168 14.52 8.67 -2.72
CA GLU A 168 13.50 8.24 -1.78
C GLU A 168 13.95 8.45 -0.33
N ARG A 169 15.13 7.93 0.03
CA ARG A 169 15.67 8.08 1.38
C ARG A 169 15.87 9.54 1.77
N MET A 170 16.38 10.37 0.84
CA MET A 170 16.55 11.81 1.07
C MET A 170 15.21 12.50 1.36
N LEU A 171 14.17 12.20 0.58
CA LEU A 171 12.85 12.79 0.77
C LEU A 171 12.20 12.30 2.06
N THR A 172 12.36 11.03 2.41
CA THR A 172 11.90 10.47 3.69
C THR A 172 12.63 11.09 4.88
N ASP A 173 13.97 11.21 4.82
CA ASP A 173 14.78 11.84 5.88
C ASP A 173 14.34 13.31 6.08
N LYS A 174 14.11 14.07 5.00
CA LYS A 174 13.58 15.44 5.10
C LYS A 174 12.14 15.50 5.62
N ASN A 175 11.30 14.54 5.25
CA ASN A 175 9.95 14.46 5.79
C ASN A 175 9.98 14.19 7.31
N ARG A 176 10.86 13.30 7.78
CA ARG A 176 11.04 13.02 9.21
C ARG A 176 11.63 14.21 9.97
N ASP A 177 12.72 14.78 9.46
CA ASP A 177 13.53 15.75 10.20
C ASP A 177 12.97 17.18 10.10
N ASP A 178 12.51 17.57 8.91
CA ASP A 178 12.04 18.92 8.60
C ASP A 178 10.51 19.01 8.38
N MET A 179 9.79 17.88 8.33
CA MET A 179 8.35 17.81 8.01
C MET A 179 8.00 18.43 6.65
N GLU A 180 8.96 18.40 5.72
CA GLU A 180 8.73 18.86 4.36
C GLU A 180 8.07 17.75 3.53
N VAL A 181 6.97 18.11 2.87
CA VAL A 181 6.19 17.22 1.97
C VAL A 181 6.14 17.76 0.54
N PHE A 182 6.55 19.01 0.33
CA PHE A 182 6.59 19.66 -0.97
C PHE A 182 8.01 20.11 -1.27
N PHE A 183 8.55 19.68 -2.41
CA PHE A 183 9.93 19.97 -2.82
C PHE A 183 9.96 20.54 -4.23
N SER A 184 10.82 21.53 -4.46
CA SER A 184 11.14 21.94 -5.83
C SER A 184 12.10 20.94 -6.48
N ILE A 185 12.06 20.85 -7.81
CA ILE A 185 12.99 19.98 -8.54
C ILE A 185 14.43 20.45 -8.39
N ASP A 186 14.66 21.77 -8.34
CA ASP A 186 15.98 22.35 -8.12
C ASP A 186 16.56 21.95 -6.74
N GLU A 187 15.73 21.92 -5.68
CA GLU A 187 16.15 21.44 -4.37
C GLU A 187 16.60 19.97 -4.43
N ILE A 188 15.82 19.12 -5.08
CA ILE A 188 16.16 17.70 -5.26
C ILE A 188 17.49 17.57 -6.02
N GLU A 189 17.63 18.24 -7.16
CA GLU A 189 18.83 18.14 -7.99
C GLU A 189 20.10 18.68 -7.33
N ASN A 190 19.99 19.71 -6.49
CA ASN A 190 21.14 20.29 -5.80
C ASN A 190 21.65 19.42 -4.65
N GLU A 191 20.78 18.60 -4.05
CA GLU A 191 21.12 17.73 -2.92
C GLU A 191 21.66 16.35 -3.34
N LEU A 192 21.40 15.90 -4.57
CA LEU A 192 21.86 14.60 -5.05
C LEU A 192 23.39 14.46 -5.19
N PRO A 193 24.14 15.45 -5.73
CA PRO A 193 25.59 15.32 -5.91
C PRO A 193 26.39 15.03 -4.63
N PRO A 194 26.15 15.69 -3.48
CA PRO A 194 26.84 15.33 -2.25
C PRO A 194 26.45 13.93 -1.77
N LEU A 195 25.17 13.56 -1.80
CA LEU A 195 24.69 12.26 -1.31
C LEU A 195 25.33 11.08 -2.05
N LEU A 196 25.43 11.17 -3.38
CA LEU A 196 26.01 10.10 -4.20
C LEU A 196 27.51 9.92 -3.97
N LYS A 197 28.25 11.01 -3.71
CA LYS A 197 29.69 10.96 -3.41
C LYS A 197 30.01 10.30 -2.07
N PHE A 198 29.11 10.38 -1.09
CA PHE A 198 29.33 9.82 0.24
C PHE A 198 28.81 8.40 0.40
N LYS A 199 27.72 8.02 -0.30
CA LYS A 199 27.02 6.74 -0.07
C LYS A 199 27.29 5.66 -1.12
N THR A 200 27.92 5.97 -2.25
CA THR A 200 28.08 5.00 -3.35
C THR A 200 29.54 4.69 -3.66
N THR A 201 29.81 3.44 -4.08
CA THR A 201 31.10 3.00 -4.65
C THR A 201 31.28 3.41 -6.12
N LEU A 202 30.43 4.32 -6.63
CA LEU A 202 30.46 4.75 -8.02
C LEU A 202 31.63 5.70 -8.27
N ASP A 203 32.25 5.56 -9.45
CA ASP A 203 33.23 6.53 -9.90
C ASP A 203 32.55 7.85 -10.33
N ARG A 204 33.34 8.93 -10.41
CA ARG A 204 32.79 10.26 -10.76
C ARG A 204 32.05 10.25 -12.10
N LYS A 205 32.58 9.53 -13.09
CA LYS A 205 32.00 9.47 -14.44
C LYS A 205 30.60 8.83 -14.43
N ARG A 206 30.39 7.76 -13.67
CA ARG A 206 29.06 7.13 -13.55
C ARG A 206 28.06 8.01 -12.79
N ILE A 207 28.52 8.71 -11.75
CA ILE A 207 27.67 9.68 -11.02
C ILE A 207 27.16 10.76 -11.97
N ASP A 208 28.04 11.34 -12.80
CA ASP A 208 27.66 12.41 -13.72
C ASP A 208 26.61 11.93 -14.75
N VAL A 209 26.78 10.73 -15.32
CA VAL A 209 25.81 10.12 -16.26
C VAL A 209 24.42 9.96 -15.62
N VAL A 210 24.38 9.52 -14.36
CA VAL A 210 23.13 9.27 -13.63
C VAL A 210 22.43 10.58 -13.24
N LEU A 211 23.21 11.62 -12.89
CA LEU A 211 22.70 12.97 -12.63
C LEU A 211 22.15 13.65 -13.89
N GLU A 212 22.81 13.46 -15.04
CA GLU A 212 22.26 13.90 -16.34
C GLU A 212 20.97 13.16 -16.70
N GLY A 213 20.92 11.87 -16.40
CA GLY A 213 19.72 11.04 -16.62
C GLY A 213 18.51 11.51 -15.82
N ILE A 214 18.67 11.86 -14.54
CA ILE A 214 17.55 12.36 -13.73
C ILE A 214 17.09 13.75 -14.18
N ARG A 215 18.02 14.64 -14.57
CA ARG A 215 17.70 15.94 -15.18
C ARG A 215 16.89 15.79 -16.46
N MET A 216 17.28 14.84 -17.30
CA MET A 216 16.52 14.51 -18.51
C MET A 216 15.10 14.05 -18.16
N ILE A 217 14.93 13.22 -17.14
CA ILE A 217 13.61 12.75 -16.68
C ILE A 217 12.78 13.89 -16.12
N HIS A 218 13.35 14.76 -15.28
CA HIS A 218 12.65 15.92 -14.74
C HIS A 218 12.18 16.86 -15.86
N ASN A 219 13.06 17.15 -16.83
CA ASN A 219 12.70 17.98 -17.97
C ASN A 219 11.56 17.36 -18.80
N LEU A 220 11.64 16.06 -19.08
CA LEU A 220 10.71 15.38 -19.97
C LEU A 220 9.34 15.13 -19.32
N PHE A 221 9.32 14.64 -18.08
CA PHE A 221 8.11 14.17 -17.39
C PHE A 221 7.51 15.18 -16.42
N ILE A 222 8.23 16.26 -16.07
CA ILE A 222 7.78 17.26 -15.08
C ILE A 222 7.73 18.65 -15.70
N HIS A 223 8.87 19.26 -16.00
CA HIS A 223 8.93 20.68 -16.41
C HIS A 223 8.18 20.96 -17.72
N GLN A 224 8.23 20.03 -18.67
CA GLN A 224 7.52 20.15 -19.94
C GLN A 224 6.01 20.36 -19.76
N PHE A 225 5.43 19.86 -18.67
CA PHE A 225 3.99 19.93 -18.40
C PHE A 225 3.56 21.16 -17.59
N GLU A 226 4.51 21.99 -17.12
CA GLU A 226 4.19 23.08 -16.19
C GLU A 226 3.38 24.22 -16.82
N ASN A 227 3.60 24.49 -18.11
CA ASN A 227 3.10 25.67 -18.81
C ASN A 227 2.25 25.34 -20.05
N ILE A 228 1.76 24.10 -20.15
CA ILE A 228 0.96 23.65 -21.30
C ILE A 228 -0.45 24.25 -21.24
N LYS A 229 -0.90 24.84 -22.36
CA LYS A 229 -2.20 25.53 -22.46
C LYS A 229 -3.10 25.01 -23.57
N THR A 230 -2.56 24.24 -24.52
CA THR A 230 -3.34 23.69 -25.64
C THR A 230 -3.27 22.16 -25.72
N PRO A 231 -4.31 21.49 -26.24
CA PRO A 231 -4.28 20.06 -26.52
C PRO A 231 -3.12 19.63 -27.41
N GLU A 232 -2.73 20.44 -28.39
CA GLU A 232 -1.60 20.17 -29.27
C GLU A 232 -0.28 20.08 -28.49
N GLU A 233 0.00 21.08 -27.64
CA GLU A 233 1.19 21.10 -26.80
C GLU A 233 1.25 19.88 -25.87
N LEU A 234 0.10 19.50 -25.28
CA LEU A 234 0.00 18.32 -24.41
C LEU A 234 0.23 17.02 -25.18
N ALA A 235 -0.40 16.87 -26.35
CA ALA A 235 -0.26 15.68 -27.18
C ALA A 235 1.20 15.49 -27.61
N LYS A 236 1.85 16.56 -28.10
CA LYS A 236 3.27 16.55 -28.47
C LYS A 236 4.17 16.22 -27.26
N ALA A 237 3.85 16.77 -26.09
CA ALA A 237 4.56 16.48 -24.85
C ALA A 237 4.48 15.00 -24.47
N LEU A 238 3.28 14.40 -24.51
CA LEU A 238 3.06 12.99 -24.22
C LEU A 238 3.73 12.08 -25.26
N VAL A 239 3.64 12.42 -26.55
CA VAL A 239 4.32 11.68 -27.63
C VAL A 239 5.83 11.64 -27.41
N ARG A 240 6.46 12.76 -27.04
CA ARG A 240 7.90 12.79 -26.68
C ARG A 240 8.22 11.87 -25.50
N CYS A 241 7.39 11.87 -24.46
CA CYS A 241 7.55 10.98 -23.31
C CYS A 241 7.51 9.50 -23.73
N LEU A 242 6.50 9.13 -24.52
CA LEU A 242 6.29 7.75 -24.98
C LEU A 242 7.40 7.26 -25.91
N HIS A 243 7.90 8.10 -26.80
CA HIS A 243 9.07 7.78 -27.62
C HIS A 243 10.30 7.52 -26.75
N LYS A 244 10.55 8.36 -25.74
CA LYS A 244 11.70 8.16 -24.85
C LYS A 244 11.59 6.89 -24.00
N VAL A 245 10.39 6.57 -23.52
CA VAL A 245 10.12 5.29 -22.85
C VAL A 245 10.44 4.12 -23.78
N ARG A 246 9.99 4.15 -25.03
CA ARG A 246 10.31 3.09 -26.00
C ARG A 246 11.81 2.95 -26.25
N GLU A 247 12.52 4.06 -26.43
CA GLU A 247 13.97 4.05 -26.71
C GLU A 247 14.82 3.57 -25.54
N ASN A 248 14.41 3.82 -24.30
CA ASN A 248 15.24 3.59 -23.11
C ASN A 248 14.78 2.40 -22.27
N THR A 249 13.72 1.71 -22.66
CA THR A 249 13.21 0.54 -21.92
C THR A 249 12.99 -0.63 -22.85
N SER A 250 12.98 -1.84 -22.29
CA SER A 250 12.57 -3.05 -23.02
C SER A 250 11.04 -3.20 -23.07
N ILE A 251 10.30 -2.11 -23.32
CA ILE A 251 8.83 -2.14 -23.33
C ILE A 251 8.29 -3.19 -24.32
N GLU A 252 8.98 -3.38 -25.44
CA GLU A 252 8.63 -4.32 -26.50
C GLU A 252 8.61 -5.79 -26.06
N LYS A 253 9.25 -6.13 -24.92
CA LYS A 253 9.24 -7.48 -24.36
C LYS A 253 7.96 -7.81 -23.59
N TYR A 254 7.19 -6.80 -23.17
CA TYR A 254 5.95 -7.03 -22.44
C TYR A 254 4.82 -7.41 -23.41
N PRO A 255 3.98 -8.43 -23.07
CA PRO A 255 2.86 -8.81 -23.93
C PRO A 255 1.97 -7.62 -24.26
N LEU A 256 1.60 -7.49 -25.55
CA LEU A 256 0.64 -6.51 -26.06
C LEU A 256 1.09 -5.03 -25.95
N SER A 257 2.29 -4.75 -25.43
CA SER A 257 2.77 -3.39 -25.19
C SER A 257 2.89 -2.55 -26.46
N ASN A 258 3.31 -3.16 -27.57
CA ASN A 258 3.44 -2.50 -28.86
C ASN A 258 2.08 -2.03 -29.41
N GLN A 259 1.02 -2.82 -29.21
CA GLN A 259 -0.34 -2.44 -29.59
C GLN A 259 -0.83 -1.29 -28.72
N PHE A 260 -0.63 -1.36 -27.41
CA PHE A 260 -0.97 -0.26 -26.50
C PHE A 260 -0.25 1.03 -26.85
N LEU A 261 1.07 0.97 -27.09
CA LEU A 261 1.87 2.12 -27.45
C LEU A 261 1.47 2.69 -28.82
N GLY A 262 1.26 1.82 -29.81
CA GLY A 262 0.84 2.21 -31.15
C GLY A 262 -0.49 2.95 -31.14
N THR A 263 -1.52 2.38 -30.52
CA THR A 263 -2.83 3.02 -30.39
C THR A 263 -2.75 4.32 -29.61
N LEU A 264 -1.97 4.38 -28.51
CA LEU A 264 -1.81 5.62 -27.75
C LEU A 264 -1.18 6.73 -28.59
N LEU A 265 -0.10 6.42 -29.33
CA LEU A 265 0.57 7.38 -30.20
C LEU A 265 -0.34 7.86 -31.34
N GLU A 266 -1.12 6.95 -31.94
CA GLU A 266 -2.10 7.29 -32.96
C GLU A 266 -3.17 8.25 -32.42
N LYS A 267 -3.75 7.94 -31.25
CA LYS A 267 -4.78 8.80 -30.63
C LYS A 267 -4.25 10.15 -30.17
N LEU A 268 -3.01 10.22 -29.71
CA LEU A 268 -2.38 11.51 -29.41
C LEU A 268 -2.14 12.34 -30.68
N LYS A 269 -1.77 11.71 -31.80
CA LYS A 269 -1.67 12.39 -33.10
C LYS A 269 -3.05 12.86 -33.61
N GLU A 270 -4.11 12.09 -33.39
CA GLU A 270 -5.47 12.54 -33.70
C GLU A 270 -5.82 13.82 -32.93
N VAL A 271 -5.44 13.93 -31.65
CA VAL A 271 -5.62 15.16 -30.86
C VAL A 271 -4.80 16.32 -31.44
N GLU A 272 -3.55 16.06 -31.82
CA GLU A 272 -2.65 17.05 -32.43
C GLU A 272 -3.22 17.65 -33.73
N TYR A 273 -3.80 16.81 -34.60
CA TYR A 273 -4.38 17.25 -35.88
C TYR A 273 -5.87 17.59 -35.82
N SER A 274 -6.47 17.56 -34.62
CA SER A 274 -7.89 17.89 -34.45
C SER A 274 -8.16 19.39 -34.59
N VAL A 275 -9.39 19.77 -34.92
CA VAL A 275 -9.83 21.18 -34.99
C VAL A 275 -9.72 21.89 -33.62
N PHE A 276 -9.69 21.11 -32.53
CA PHE A 276 -9.57 21.63 -31.16
C PHE A 276 -8.12 21.71 -30.67
N SER A 277 -7.12 21.37 -31.50
CA SER A 277 -5.71 21.28 -31.10
C SER A 277 -5.17 22.59 -30.54
N GLU A 278 -5.55 23.73 -31.13
CA GLU A 278 -5.14 25.08 -30.73
C GLU A 278 -6.03 25.72 -29.65
N ALA A 279 -7.06 25.02 -29.17
CA ALA A 279 -7.99 25.56 -28.19
C ALA A 279 -7.26 25.87 -26.87
N LYS A 280 -7.30 27.13 -26.45
CA LYS A 280 -6.62 27.59 -25.23
C LYS A 280 -7.50 27.34 -24.00
N PHE A 281 -6.99 26.53 -23.08
CA PHE A 281 -7.60 26.32 -21.78
C PHE A 281 -7.16 27.41 -20.80
N LYS A 282 -8.04 27.77 -19.85
CA LYS A 282 -7.75 28.78 -18.82
C LYS A 282 -6.68 28.32 -17.84
N ASP A 283 -6.68 27.01 -17.55
CA ASP A 283 -5.84 26.37 -16.56
C ASP A 283 -5.36 25.01 -17.09
N THR A 284 -4.10 24.69 -16.86
CA THR A 284 -3.48 23.43 -17.26
C THR A 284 -4.24 22.25 -16.65
N ILE A 285 -4.71 22.33 -15.41
CA ILE A 285 -5.46 21.24 -14.76
C ILE A 285 -6.73 20.89 -15.54
N GLN A 286 -7.46 21.89 -16.06
CA GLN A 286 -8.66 21.64 -16.86
C GLN A 286 -8.33 20.89 -18.16
N LEU A 287 -7.23 21.27 -18.82
CA LEU A 287 -6.74 20.59 -20.01
C LEU A 287 -6.33 19.14 -19.70
N LEU A 288 -5.57 18.91 -18.63
CA LEU A 288 -5.16 17.56 -18.21
C LEU A 288 -6.37 16.66 -17.95
N ARG A 289 -7.38 17.18 -17.23
CA ARG A 289 -8.64 16.45 -16.98
C ARG A 289 -9.42 16.15 -18.24
N PHE A 290 -9.51 17.12 -19.16
CA PHE A 290 -10.15 16.91 -20.45
C PHE A 290 -9.49 15.78 -21.25
N ILE A 291 -8.15 15.81 -21.37
CA ILE A 291 -7.41 14.79 -22.11
C ILE A 291 -7.45 13.45 -21.38
N LYS A 292 -7.40 13.42 -20.05
CA LYS A 292 -7.61 12.19 -19.26
C LYS A 292 -8.97 11.56 -19.55
N ASN A 293 -10.04 12.36 -19.60
CA ASN A 293 -11.37 11.87 -19.92
C ASN A 293 -11.46 11.33 -21.35
N TYR A 294 -10.84 12.01 -22.32
CA TYR A 294 -10.75 11.52 -23.70
C TYR A 294 -10.00 10.18 -23.78
N LEU A 295 -8.83 10.08 -23.14
CA LEU A 295 -8.04 8.84 -23.08
C LEU A 295 -8.84 7.70 -22.45
N ASN A 296 -9.63 7.95 -21.40
CA ASN A 296 -10.44 6.92 -20.76
C ASN A 296 -11.53 6.31 -21.65
N LEU A 297 -11.93 6.99 -22.75
CA LEU A 297 -12.89 6.47 -23.71
C LEU A 297 -12.27 5.54 -24.76
N ILE A 298 -10.93 5.51 -24.85
CA ILE A 298 -10.22 4.76 -25.88
C ILE A 298 -10.09 3.29 -25.47
N THR A 299 -10.44 2.42 -26.41
CA THR A 299 -10.20 0.98 -26.34
C THR A 299 -9.17 0.60 -27.40
N VAL A 300 -8.22 -0.25 -27.01
CA VAL A 300 -7.20 -0.79 -27.90
C VAL A 300 -7.77 -2.03 -28.57
N PRO A 301 -7.96 -2.02 -29.91
CA PRO A 301 -8.47 -3.17 -30.64
C PRO A 301 -7.36 -4.19 -30.85
N PHE A 302 -7.71 -5.47 -30.68
CA PHE A 302 -6.82 -6.59 -31.01
C PHE A 302 -7.34 -7.27 -32.27
N THR A 303 -6.47 -7.35 -33.28
CA THR A 303 -6.75 -8.08 -34.51
C THR A 303 -6.34 -9.53 -34.31
N GLY A 304 -7.31 -10.44 -34.39
CA GLY A 304 -7.07 -11.86 -34.20
C GLY A 304 -7.02 -12.68 -35.49
N GLU A 305 -6.37 -13.83 -35.44
CA GLU A 305 -6.42 -14.90 -36.45
C GLU A 305 -7.49 -15.93 -36.05
N PRO A 306 -8.66 -15.97 -36.71
CA PRO A 306 -9.83 -16.76 -36.26
C PRO A 306 -9.60 -18.27 -36.13
N LEU A 307 -8.59 -18.82 -36.82
CA LEU A 307 -8.34 -20.27 -36.92
C LEU A 307 -7.16 -20.75 -36.06
N LYS A 308 -6.54 -19.86 -35.29
CA LYS A 308 -5.31 -20.16 -34.55
C LYS A 308 -5.54 -20.19 -33.04
N GLY A 309 -5.36 -21.38 -32.46
CA GLY A 309 -5.27 -21.54 -31.01
C GLY A 309 -6.56 -21.25 -30.25
N LYS A 310 -6.42 -21.13 -28.92
CA LYS A 310 -7.53 -20.84 -27.98
C LYS A 310 -8.03 -19.42 -28.23
N GLN A 311 -9.34 -19.25 -28.33
CA GLN A 311 -9.93 -17.95 -28.64
C GLN A 311 -10.26 -17.18 -27.35
N ILE A 312 -9.81 -15.95 -27.23
CA ILE A 312 -10.15 -15.02 -26.14
C ILE A 312 -10.90 -13.84 -26.74
N MET A 313 -12.16 -13.67 -26.37
CA MET A 313 -13.05 -12.72 -27.05
C MET A 313 -14.08 -12.12 -26.10
N GLY A 314 -14.69 -11.01 -26.50
CA GLY A 314 -15.86 -10.50 -25.80
C GLY A 314 -17.14 -11.22 -26.21
N LEU A 315 -18.21 -11.01 -25.45
CA LEU A 315 -19.49 -11.68 -25.69
C LEU A 315 -20.11 -11.30 -27.04
N LEU A 316 -19.92 -10.05 -27.48
CA LEU A 316 -20.44 -9.59 -28.76
C LEU A 316 -19.56 -10.07 -29.92
N GLU A 317 -18.28 -10.30 -29.72
CA GLU A 317 -17.37 -10.86 -30.72
C GLU A 317 -17.63 -12.36 -30.92
N ALA A 318 -18.14 -13.05 -29.91
CA ALA A 318 -18.60 -14.43 -29.97
C ALA A 318 -19.92 -14.64 -30.75
N ARG A 319 -20.52 -13.56 -31.29
CA ARG A 319 -21.81 -13.63 -32.01
C ARG A 319 -21.76 -14.63 -33.16
N ASN A 320 -22.74 -15.51 -33.20
CA ASN A 320 -22.90 -16.53 -34.23
C ASN A 320 -21.77 -17.58 -34.35
N LEU A 321 -20.82 -17.62 -33.41
CA LEU A 321 -19.74 -18.62 -33.36
C LEU A 321 -20.08 -19.82 -32.48
N ASN A 322 -19.63 -21.01 -32.85
CA ASN A 322 -19.80 -22.26 -32.09
C ASN A 322 -18.43 -22.81 -31.69
N PHE A 323 -18.33 -23.32 -30.46
CA PHE A 323 -17.09 -23.88 -29.90
C PHE A 323 -17.44 -25.13 -29.11
N ASP A 324 -16.58 -26.15 -29.08
CA ASP A 324 -16.83 -27.35 -28.29
C ASP A 324 -16.80 -27.06 -26.79
N LYS A 325 -15.89 -26.18 -26.35
CA LYS A 325 -15.79 -25.72 -24.97
C LYS A 325 -15.90 -24.20 -24.87
N VAL A 326 -16.79 -23.73 -24.01
CA VAL A 326 -16.96 -22.30 -23.72
C VAL A 326 -16.70 -22.05 -22.24
N VAL A 327 -15.83 -21.09 -21.96
CA VAL A 327 -15.58 -20.55 -20.62
C VAL A 327 -16.10 -19.12 -20.61
N VAL A 328 -16.96 -18.76 -19.66
CA VAL A 328 -17.44 -17.39 -19.50
C VAL A 328 -17.06 -16.89 -18.12
N MET A 329 -16.28 -15.80 -18.08
CA MET A 329 -15.86 -15.12 -16.84
C MET A 329 -16.86 -14.03 -16.46
N ASP A 330 -16.79 -13.57 -15.20
CA ASP A 330 -17.50 -12.36 -14.76
C ASP A 330 -19.00 -12.37 -15.09
N VAL A 331 -19.67 -13.52 -14.91
CA VAL A 331 -21.11 -13.66 -15.15
C VAL A 331 -21.90 -13.13 -13.95
N ASN A 332 -21.64 -11.86 -13.64
CA ASN A 332 -22.20 -11.08 -12.55
C ASN A 332 -23.24 -10.07 -13.06
N GLU A 333 -24.18 -9.71 -12.19
CA GLU A 333 -25.17 -8.68 -12.50
C GLU A 333 -24.47 -7.32 -12.73
N GLY A 334 -24.91 -6.56 -13.73
CA GLY A 334 -24.25 -5.32 -14.16
C GLY A 334 -23.09 -5.52 -15.15
N ILE A 335 -22.48 -6.71 -15.21
CA ILE A 335 -21.52 -7.10 -16.26
C ILE A 335 -22.23 -7.87 -17.38
N ILE A 336 -23.04 -8.87 -17.02
CA ILE A 336 -23.94 -9.59 -17.91
C ILE A 336 -25.35 -9.57 -17.31
N PRO A 337 -26.35 -8.90 -17.95
CA PRO A 337 -26.21 -8.00 -19.09
C PRO A 337 -25.60 -6.64 -18.69
N GLY A 338 -24.53 -6.21 -19.36
CA GLY A 338 -23.86 -4.93 -19.13
C GLY A 338 -24.45 -3.81 -19.99
N VAL A 339 -25.62 -3.30 -19.61
CA VAL A 339 -26.34 -2.27 -20.39
C VAL A 339 -26.48 -0.98 -19.59
N ASN A 340 -26.01 0.14 -20.16
CA ASN A 340 -26.22 1.47 -19.60
C ASN A 340 -27.71 1.85 -19.65
N LYS A 341 -28.31 2.04 -18.47
CA LYS A 341 -29.72 2.43 -18.31
C LYS A 341 -29.94 3.94 -18.47
N TYR A 342 -28.93 4.73 -18.13
CA TYR A 342 -28.99 6.19 -18.16
C TYR A 342 -28.29 6.76 -19.41
N ASP A 343 -28.99 7.66 -20.10
CA ASP A 343 -28.45 8.50 -21.16
C ASP A 343 -28.92 9.94 -20.87
N PRO A 344 -28.01 10.89 -20.61
CA PRO A 344 -28.36 12.26 -20.27
C PRO A 344 -28.96 13.06 -21.45
N VAL A 345 -28.69 12.65 -22.69
CA VAL A 345 -29.18 13.33 -23.90
C VAL A 345 -30.51 12.73 -24.36
N LEU A 346 -30.64 11.40 -24.30
CA LEU A 346 -31.83 10.67 -24.76
C LEU A 346 -32.43 9.80 -23.65
N PRO A 347 -33.22 10.38 -22.71
CA PRO A 347 -33.90 9.62 -21.66
C PRO A 347 -34.81 8.52 -22.22
N GLN A 348 -34.97 7.42 -21.45
CA GLN A 348 -35.70 6.23 -21.91
C GLN A 348 -37.16 6.51 -22.31
N GLY A 349 -37.86 7.38 -21.56
CA GLY A 349 -39.24 7.76 -21.90
C GLY A 349 -39.33 8.47 -23.25
N PHE A 350 -38.36 9.32 -23.58
CA PHE A 350 -38.31 10.00 -24.87
C PHE A 350 -38.04 9.00 -26.00
N ARG A 351 -37.05 8.10 -25.83
CA ARG A 351 -36.76 7.03 -26.82
C ARG A 351 -37.99 6.19 -27.12
N SER A 352 -38.74 5.79 -26.09
CA SER A 352 -39.97 5.03 -26.25
C SER A 352 -41.02 5.78 -27.06
N ALA A 353 -41.17 7.09 -26.84
CA ALA A 353 -42.17 7.91 -27.53
C ALA A 353 -41.88 8.07 -29.04
N ILE A 354 -40.60 8.03 -29.45
CA ILE A 354 -40.18 8.15 -30.85
C ILE A 354 -39.82 6.80 -31.51
N GLY A 355 -40.10 5.68 -30.84
CA GLY A 355 -39.86 4.33 -31.38
C GLY A 355 -38.40 3.91 -31.46
N LEU A 356 -37.50 4.51 -30.68
CA LEU A 356 -36.09 4.12 -30.62
C LEU A 356 -35.86 2.94 -29.66
N PRO A 357 -34.84 2.09 -29.90
CA PRO A 357 -34.51 0.96 -29.04
C PRO A 357 -34.21 1.38 -27.59
N LEU A 358 -34.80 0.64 -26.65
CA LEU A 358 -34.66 0.83 -25.22
C LEU A 358 -33.48 0.01 -24.67
N TYR A 359 -33.09 0.28 -23.42
CA TYR A 359 -32.08 -0.54 -22.74
C TYR A 359 -32.54 -2.01 -22.61
N THR A 360 -33.85 -2.25 -22.49
CA THR A 360 -34.43 -3.60 -22.39
C THR A 360 -34.26 -4.39 -23.69
N ASP A 361 -34.35 -3.74 -24.86
CA ASP A 361 -34.04 -4.37 -26.14
C ASP A 361 -32.57 -4.83 -26.18
N ARG A 362 -31.66 -3.99 -25.66
CA ARG A 362 -30.24 -4.35 -25.57
C ARG A 362 -30.02 -5.52 -24.59
N GLU A 363 -30.67 -5.53 -23.43
CA GLU A 363 -30.62 -6.67 -22.50
C GLU A 363 -31.08 -7.97 -23.19
N SER A 364 -32.11 -7.89 -24.02
CA SER A 364 -32.62 -9.02 -24.81
C SER A 364 -31.59 -9.55 -25.82
N ILE A 365 -30.88 -8.65 -26.52
CA ILE A 365 -29.80 -9.02 -27.46
C ILE A 365 -28.67 -9.71 -26.70
N PHE A 366 -28.27 -9.18 -25.54
CA PHE A 366 -27.27 -9.78 -24.67
C PHE A 366 -27.68 -11.19 -24.21
N ALA A 367 -28.93 -11.35 -23.76
CA ALA A 367 -29.47 -12.65 -23.38
C ALA A 367 -29.43 -13.63 -24.55
N HIS A 368 -29.91 -13.23 -25.73
CA HIS A 368 -29.90 -14.08 -26.92
C HIS A 368 -28.49 -14.58 -27.26
N ASN A 369 -27.51 -13.68 -27.36
CA ASN A 369 -26.14 -14.04 -27.70
C ASN A 369 -25.51 -14.98 -26.66
N PHE A 370 -25.70 -14.69 -25.36
CA PHE A 370 -25.21 -15.52 -24.28
C PHE A 370 -25.80 -16.93 -24.31
N PHE A 371 -27.13 -17.06 -24.37
CA PHE A 371 -27.79 -18.36 -24.36
C PHE A 371 -27.51 -19.18 -25.63
N ARG A 372 -27.41 -18.52 -26.79
CA ARG A 372 -27.05 -19.17 -28.06
C ARG A 372 -25.62 -19.71 -28.03
N LEU A 373 -24.68 -18.94 -27.47
CA LEU A 373 -23.28 -19.35 -27.35
C LEU A 373 -23.13 -20.60 -26.46
N ILE A 374 -23.75 -20.61 -25.28
CA ILE A 374 -23.64 -21.76 -24.37
C ILE A 374 -24.38 -23.00 -24.92
N GLN A 375 -25.44 -22.81 -25.72
CA GLN A 375 -26.15 -23.93 -26.36
C GLN A 375 -25.38 -24.54 -27.52
N GLY A 376 -24.60 -23.74 -28.23
CA GLY A 376 -23.73 -24.22 -29.31
C GLY A 376 -22.55 -25.08 -28.84
N ALA A 377 -22.31 -25.17 -27.52
CA ALA A 377 -21.17 -25.86 -26.94
C ALA A 377 -21.50 -27.23 -26.34
N ASN A 378 -20.49 -28.12 -26.33
CA ASN A 378 -20.59 -29.43 -25.67
C ASN A 378 -20.32 -29.30 -24.16
N GLU A 379 -19.34 -28.49 -23.77
CA GLU A 379 -19.00 -28.18 -22.37
C GLU A 379 -18.97 -26.67 -22.12
N VAL A 380 -19.60 -26.24 -21.03
CA VAL A 380 -19.65 -24.82 -20.63
C VAL A 380 -19.23 -24.67 -19.18
N TYR A 381 -18.31 -23.74 -18.93
CA TYR A 381 -17.80 -23.38 -17.62
C TYR A 381 -18.16 -21.91 -17.35
N ILE A 382 -18.99 -21.66 -16.35
CA ILE A 382 -19.47 -20.33 -15.99
C ILE A 382 -18.85 -19.94 -14.66
N PHE A 383 -18.23 -18.76 -14.61
CA PHE A 383 -17.66 -18.19 -13.40
C PHE A 383 -18.41 -16.92 -13.02
N TYR A 384 -18.67 -16.75 -11.72
CA TYR A 384 -19.15 -15.50 -11.16
C TYR A 384 -18.46 -15.24 -9.82
N LYS A 385 -18.30 -13.97 -9.48
CA LYS A 385 -17.71 -13.54 -8.20
C LYS A 385 -18.79 -13.37 -7.13
N GLU A 386 -18.48 -13.70 -5.89
CA GLU A 386 -19.37 -13.49 -4.74
C GLU A 386 -18.59 -12.85 -3.58
N GLY A 387 -19.10 -11.74 -3.04
CA GLY A 387 -18.46 -11.01 -1.95
C GLY A 387 -18.70 -9.49 -2.03
N LYS A 388 -18.35 -8.78 -0.94
CA LYS A 388 -18.42 -7.31 -0.89
C LYS A 388 -17.15 -6.69 -1.47
N LEU A 389 -17.28 -5.81 -2.47
CA LEU A 389 -16.24 -4.82 -2.74
C LEU A 389 -16.20 -3.81 -1.59
N GLN A 390 -15.02 -3.24 -1.32
CA GLN A 390 -14.78 -2.47 -0.09
C GLN A 390 -15.62 -1.21 0.07
N ASP A 391 -16.36 -0.74 -0.94
CA ASP A 391 -17.43 0.23 -0.76
C ASP A 391 -18.37 0.16 -1.98
N THR A 392 -19.67 0.02 -1.70
CA THR A 392 -20.85 0.30 -2.55
C THR A 392 -21.48 -0.78 -3.45
N ASP A 393 -20.78 -1.76 -4.04
CA ASP A 393 -21.44 -2.78 -4.87
C ASP A 393 -21.14 -4.23 -4.42
N GLU A 394 -22.19 -5.00 -4.13
CA GLU A 394 -22.07 -6.44 -3.90
C GLU A 394 -21.87 -7.16 -5.25
N ASN A 395 -20.86 -8.02 -5.35
CA ASN A 395 -20.72 -8.90 -6.50
C ASN A 395 -21.84 -9.94 -6.44
N ILE A 396 -22.92 -9.69 -7.19
CA ILE A 396 -24.10 -10.55 -7.26
C ILE A 396 -24.02 -11.39 -8.54
N LYS A 397 -24.34 -12.68 -8.46
CA LYS A 397 -24.47 -13.55 -9.64
C LYS A 397 -25.49 -13.00 -10.62
N SER A 398 -25.20 -13.08 -11.92
CA SER A 398 -26.13 -12.64 -12.95
C SER A 398 -27.46 -13.40 -12.89
N ARG A 399 -28.56 -12.70 -13.17
CA ARG A 399 -29.88 -13.31 -13.39
C ARG A 399 -29.88 -14.41 -14.47
N PHE A 400 -28.91 -14.41 -15.39
CA PHE A 400 -28.78 -15.47 -16.40
C PHE A 400 -28.28 -16.79 -15.80
N VAL A 401 -27.39 -16.73 -14.81
CA VAL A 401 -26.93 -17.90 -14.04
C VAL A 401 -28.09 -18.50 -13.26
N GLU A 402 -28.89 -17.66 -12.61
CA GLU A 402 -30.09 -18.09 -11.87
C GLU A 402 -31.08 -18.83 -12.77
N ARG A 403 -31.32 -18.29 -13.98
CA ARG A 403 -32.20 -18.93 -14.95
C ARG A 403 -31.70 -20.32 -15.36
N ILE A 404 -30.38 -20.50 -15.52
CA ILE A 404 -29.78 -21.81 -15.83
C ILE A 404 -29.99 -22.79 -14.68
N ILE A 405 -29.73 -22.36 -13.44
CA ILE A 405 -29.91 -23.19 -12.24
C ILE A 405 -31.38 -23.62 -12.14
N TRP A 406 -32.30 -22.67 -12.20
CA TRP A 406 -33.74 -22.90 -12.11
C TRP A 406 -34.27 -23.86 -13.19
N ALA A 407 -33.83 -23.69 -14.45
CA ALA A 407 -34.22 -24.57 -15.54
C ALA A 407 -33.75 -26.03 -15.29
N ARG A 408 -32.57 -26.21 -14.70
CA ARG A 408 -32.01 -27.55 -14.39
C ARG A 408 -32.68 -28.18 -13.17
N GLU A 409 -33.05 -27.37 -12.17
CA GLU A 409 -33.81 -27.84 -11.02
C GLU A 409 -35.21 -28.34 -11.41
N LYS A 410 -35.88 -27.68 -12.36
CA LYS A 410 -37.15 -28.16 -12.94
C LYS A 410 -37.04 -29.54 -13.60
N GLU A 411 -35.87 -29.89 -14.12
CA GLU A 411 -35.59 -31.22 -14.68
C GLU A 411 -35.19 -32.26 -13.61
N GLY A 412 -35.25 -31.92 -12.33
CA GLY A 412 -34.82 -32.78 -11.23
C GLY A 412 -33.29 -32.86 -11.06
N LYS A 413 -32.51 -32.02 -11.76
CA LYS A 413 -31.04 -31.99 -11.70
C LYS A 413 -30.57 -30.75 -10.95
N LYS A 414 -30.45 -30.85 -9.62
CA LYS A 414 -29.88 -29.75 -8.82
C LYS A 414 -28.43 -29.50 -9.23
N ILE A 415 -28.14 -28.30 -9.75
CA ILE A 415 -26.78 -27.83 -9.98
C ILE A 415 -26.46 -26.85 -8.87
N LYS A 416 -25.51 -27.22 -8.00
CA LYS A 416 -24.95 -26.29 -7.02
C LYS A 416 -23.68 -25.67 -7.59
N PRO A 417 -23.52 -24.33 -7.53
CA PRO A 417 -22.24 -23.70 -7.83
C PRO A 417 -21.12 -24.32 -6.98
N THR A 418 -19.98 -24.57 -7.61
CA THR A 418 -18.80 -25.10 -6.92
C THR A 418 -17.93 -23.94 -6.45
N PRO A 419 -17.72 -23.75 -5.13
CA PRO A 419 -16.85 -22.70 -4.64
C PRO A 419 -15.39 -23.03 -4.99
N LEU A 420 -14.70 -22.06 -5.61
CA LEU A 420 -13.27 -22.13 -5.85
C LEU A 420 -12.56 -21.78 -4.55
N THR A 421 -12.09 -22.80 -3.84
CA THR A 421 -11.30 -22.61 -2.62
C THR A 421 -9.84 -22.85 -2.92
N PHE A 422 -8.99 -21.89 -2.55
CA PHE A 422 -7.55 -22.03 -2.61
C PHE A 422 -7.05 -22.21 -1.17
N GLN A 423 -6.38 -23.33 -0.91
CA GLN A 423 -5.71 -23.51 0.37
C GLN A 423 -4.41 -22.72 0.36
N ILE A 424 -4.44 -21.52 0.92
CA ILE A 424 -3.22 -20.77 1.22
C ILE A 424 -2.63 -21.40 2.48
N LYS A 425 -1.55 -22.16 2.34
CA LYS A 425 -0.75 -22.60 3.48
C LYS A 425 0.21 -21.48 3.83
N THR A 426 -0.19 -20.60 4.74
CA THR A 426 0.75 -19.63 5.32
C THR A 426 1.67 -20.37 6.28
N THR A 427 2.94 -20.49 5.92
CA THR A 427 3.96 -20.98 6.85
C THR A 427 4.35 -19.86 7.80
N ARG A 428 4.02 -19.99 9.08
CA ARG A 428 4.60 -19.12 10.11
C ARG A 428 6.07 -19.48 10.26
N PHE A 429 6.92 -18.46 10.42
CA PHE A 429 8.28 -18.69 10.86
C PHE A 429 8.23 -19.23 12.30
N GLU A 430 8.34 -20.54 12.46
CA GLU A 430 8.29 -21.19 13.78
C GLU A 430 9.70 -21.48 14.34
N ARG A 431 10.72 -21.48 13.48
CA ARG A 431 12.08 -21.81 13.86
C ARG A 431 12.77 -20.60 14.49
N GLY A 432 13.38 -20.78 15.67
CA GLY A 432 14.28 -19.77 16.24
C GLY A 432 15.59 -19.70 15.47
N ILE A 433 16.28 -18.56 15.55
CA ILE A 433 17.62 -18.41 14.98
C ILE A 433 18.64 -18.86 16.03
N ASP A 434 19.36 -19.93 15.73
CA ASP A 434 20.40 -20.49 16.59
C ASP A 434 21.57 -19.50 16.71
N LYS A 435 22.17 -19.40 17.90
CA LYS A 435 23.31 -18.51 18.15
C LYS A 435 24.60 -19.21 17.73
N ASN A 436 25.26 -18.67 16.71
CA ASN A 436 26.60 -19.11 16.32
C ASN A 436 27.69 -18.25 17.01
N ASP A 437 28.96 -18.64 16.85
CA ASP A 437 30.09 -17.94 17.46
C ASP A 437 30.16 -16.45 17.09
N GLU A 438 29.79 -16.09 15.85
CA GLU A 438 29.78 -14.70 15.37
C GLU A 438 28.72 -13.85 16.06
N ILE A 439 27.51 -14.39 16.21
CA ILE A 439 26.42 -13.75 16.96
C ILE A 439 26.83 -13.59 18.43
N MET A 440 27.44 -14.63 19.02
CA MET A 440 27.90 -14.58 20.41
C MET A 440 28.98 -13.53 20.63
N ASP A 441 29.98 -13.45 19.74
CA ASP A 441 31.01 -12.40 19.78
C ASP A 441 30.39 -10.99 19.66
N ARG A 442 29.38 -10.83 18.79
CA ARG A 442 28.66 -9.57 18.66
C ARG A 442 27.87 -9.22 19.91
N LEU A 443 27.14 -10.17 20.51
CA LEU A 443 26.40 -9.96 21.76
C LEU A 443 27.31 -9.52 22.92
N LEU A 444 28.53 -10.04 22.99
CA LEU A 444 29.50 -9.66 24.02
C LEU A 444 30.12 -8.28 23.79
N LYS A 445 30.18 -7.81 22.54
CA LYS A 445 30.77 -6.51 22.17
C LYS A 445 29.79 -5.35 22.19
N ILE A 446 28.50 -5.61 21.99
CA ILE A 446 27.50 -4.54 21.99
C ILE A 446 27.23 -4.02 23.40
N SER A 447 26.91 -2.73 23.48
CA SER A 447 26.34 -2.15 24.67
C SER A 447 24.81 -2.20 24.60
N TYR A 448 24.18 -2.63 25.68
CA TYR A 448 22.73 -2.78 25.73
C TYR A 448 22.07 -1.49 26.23
N PHE A 449 21.16 -0.97 25.41
CA PHE A 449 20.26 0.11 25.81
C PHE A 449 19.01 -0.47 26.48
N PRO A 450 18.34 0.25 27.40
CA PRO A 450 17.11 -0.23 28.00
C PRO A 450 16.03 -0.59 26.97
N THR A 451 15.96 0.14 25.85
CA THR A 451 15.07 -0.17 24.72
C THR A 451 15.40 -1.52 24.06
N ALA A 452 16.66 -1.93 24.06
CA ALA A 452 17.09 -3.22 23.51
C ALA A 452 16.61 -4.37 24.40
N ILE A 453 16.75 -4.23 25.71
CA ILE A 453 16.27 -5.21 26.70
C ILE A 453 14.74 -5.32 26.64
N ASP A 454 14.02 -4.19 26.63
CA ASP A 454 12.57 -4.18 26.47
C ASP A 454 12.12 -4.81 25.14
N THR A 455 12.89 -4.64 24.06
CA THR A 455 12.61 -5.28 22.76
C THR A 455 12.76 -6.80 22.86
N TYR A 456 13.79 -7.29 23.54
CA TYR A 456 14.00 -8.73 23.76
C TYR A 456 12.90 -9.33 24.64
N ILE A 457 12.52 -8.64 25.73
CA ILE A 457 11.41 -9.05 26.60
C ILE A 457 10.11 -9.20 25.81
N LYS A 458 9.86 -8.31 24.84
CA LYS A 458 8.70 -8.43 23.94
C LYS A 458 8.84 -9.59 22.97
N CYS A 459 9.97 -9.71 22.29
CA CYS A 459 10.22 -10.78 21.32
C CYS A 459 11.74 -10.94 21.03
N PRO A 460 12.35 -12.11 21.31
CA PRO A 460 13.76 -12.38 21.00
C PRO A 460 14.10 -12.22 19.52
N LEU A 461 13.23 -12.69 18.62
CA LEU A 461 13.46 -12.54 17.18
C LEU A 461 13.44 -11.08 16.71
N ARG A 462 12.59 -10.24 17.33
CA ARG A 462 12.58 -8.79 17.05
C ARG A 462 13.88 -8.12 17.48
N PHE A 463 14.43 -8.53 18.63
CA PHE A 463 15.73 -8.06 19.08
C PHE A 463 16.84 -8.44 18.09
N TYR A 464 16.82 -9.68 17.59
CA TYR A 464 17.77 -10.15 16.59
C TYR A 464 17.74 -9.28 15.32
N PHE A 465 16.57 -9.05 14.73
CA PHE A 465 16.45 -8.22 13.52
C PHE A 465 16.94 -6.78 13.74
N ARG A 466 16.58 -6.17 14.88
CA ARG A 466 16.86 -4.76 15.14
C ARG A 466 18.30 -4.49 15.60
N PHE A 467 18.85 -5.30 16.50
CA PHE A 467 20.14 -5.02 17.15
C PHE A 467 21.29 -5.90 16.65
N ILE A 468 20.99 -7.10 16.13
CA ILE A 468 22.01 -8.01 15.59
C ILE A 468 22.13 -7.84 14.08
N LEU A 469 21.04 -7.91 13.33
CA LEU A 469 21.09 -7.63 11.89
C LEU A 469 21.10 -6.14 11.54
N ASN A 470 20.72 -5.28 12.49
CA ASN A 470 20.63 -3.83 12.29
C ASN A 470 19.71 -3.46 11.11
N LEU A 471 18.57 -4.15 10.99
CA LEU A 471 17.56 -3.86 9.98
C LEU A 471 16.79 -2.59 10.36
N GLU A 472 16.96 -1.55 9.56
CA GLU A 472 16.19 -0.30 9.65
C GLU A 472 14.73 -0.56 9.28
N GLU A 473 13.80 0.09 10.00
CA GLU A 473 12.38 0.06 9.68
C GLU A 473 12.16 0.91 8.40
N TRP A 474 11.32 0.45 7.48
CA TRP A 474 11.03 1.23 6.27
C TRP A 474 10.10 2.38 6.62
N GLU A 475 10.62 3.60 6.53
CA GLU A 475 9.85 4.83 6.76
C GLU A 475 9.19 5.28 5.45
N GLU A 476 7.88 5.54 5.51
CA GLU A 476 7.15 6.14 4.39
C GLU A 476 7.04 7.66 4.57
N ILE A 477 6.80 8.39 3.48
CA ILE A 477 6.52 9.82 3.58
C ILE A 477 5.11 10.00 4.12
N GLU A 478 5.02 10.65 5.27
CA GLU A 478 3.75 10.89 5.93
C GLU A 478 3.19 12.26 5.55
N GLU A 479 1.90 12.29 5.19
CA GLU A 479 1.17 13.54 4.94
C GLU A 479 0.79 14.26 6.24
N GLU A 480 0.53 13.48 7.29
CA GLU A 480 0.17 13.95 8.61
C GLU A 480 1.36 13.80 9.57
N ILE A 481 1.55 14.78 10.45
CA ILE A 481 2.66 14.74 11.41
C ILE A 481 2.40 13.63 12.43
N GLU A 482 3.30 12.65 12.50
CA GLU A 482 3.23 11.54 13.43
C GLU A 482 3.30 11.98 14.90
N ARG A 483 2.81 11.13 15.82
CA ARG A 483 2.96 11.35 17.27
C ARG A 483 4.41 11.34 17.72
N SER A 484 5.28 10.63 17.01
CA SER A 484 6.71 10.51 17.28
C SER A 484 7.40 11.88 17.17
N SER A 485 7.08 12.66 16.13
CA SER A 485 7.62 14.01 15.89
C SER A 485 7.28 14.99 17.03
N ILE A 486 6.10 14.83 17.66
CA ILE A 486 5.71 15.61 18.84
C ILE A 486 6.66 15.34 20.02
N GLY A 487 6.96 14.06 20.26
CA GLY A 487 7.89 13.63 21.30
C GLY A 487 9.27 14.19 21.06
N GLN A 488 9.83 13.95 19.87
CA GLN A 488 11.16 14.44 19.53
C GLN A 488 11.28 15.96 19.68
N PHE A 489 10.31 16.73 19.18
CA PHE A 489 10.28 18.18 19.37
C PHE A 489 10.29 18.56 20.85
N ALA A 490 9.46 17.89 21.65
CA ALA A 490 9.35 18.17 23.08
C ALA A 490 10.67 17.95 23.82
N HIS A 491 11.34 16.81 23.61
CA HIS A 491 12.63 16.53 24.25
C HIS A 491 13.70 17.55 23.85
N GLU A 492 13.88 17.80 22.55
CA GLU A 492 14.88 18.75 22.05
C GLU A 492 14.63 20.18 22.55
N PHE A 493 13.36 20.62 22.60
CA PHE A 493 13.01 21.93 23.11
C PHE A 493 13.28 22.05 24.61
N LEU A 494 12.86 21.06 25.41
CA LEU A 494 13.06 21.06 26.86
C LEU A 494 14.55 20.97 27.23
N GLU A 495 15.34 20.13 26.55
CA GLU A 495 16.80 20.08 26.74
C GLU A 495 17.41 21.47 26.52
N LYS A 496 17.10 22.10 25.37
CA LYS A 496 17.65 23.40 25.01
C LYS A 496 17.21 24.50 25.96
N TRP A 497 15.96 24.46 26.42
CA TRP A 497 15.41 25.45 27.34
C TRP A 497 16.02 25.35 28.74
N PHE A 498 16.17 24.13 29.27
CA PHE A 498 16.68 23.94 30.63
C PHE A 498 18.20 23.98 30.74
N ARG A 499 18.94 23.84 29.63
CA ARG A 499 20.43 23.83 29.63
C ARG A 499 21.08 25.03 30.34
N PRO A 500 20.58 26.28 30.27
CA PRO A 500 21.12 27.43 31.02
C PRO A 500 20.96 27.32 32.56
N TYR A 501 20.06 26.46 33.02
CA TYR A 501 19.72 26.26 34.44
C TYR A 501 20.45 25.06 35.09
N VAL A 502 21.28 24.34 34.34
CA VAL A 502 22.09 23.24 34.90
C VAL A 502 23.00 23.77 36.00
N ASN A 503 23.03 23.06 37.14
CA ASN A 503 23.73 23.41 38.38
C ASN A 503 23.29 24.74 39.00
N LYS A 504 22.07 25.21 38.74
CA LYS A 504 21.48 26.40 39.36
C LYS A 504 20.11 26.06 39.94
N LYS A 505 19.69 26.83 40.96
CA LYS A 505 18.31 26.79 41.45
C LYS A 505 17.37 27.18 40.32
N LEU A 506 16.37 26.35 40.09
CA LEU A 506 15.46 26.52 38.98
C LEU A 506 14.44 27.61 39.31
N PHE A 507 14.46 28.68 38.51
CA PHE A 507 13.43 29.72 38.53
C PHE A 507 12.87 29.86 37.11
N ILE A 508 11.59 29.56 36.97
CA ILE A 508 10.93 29.48 35.66
C ILE A 508 10.06 30.71 35.46
N ASP A 509 10.32 31.48 34.41
CA ASP A 509 9.40 32.50 33.91
C ASP A 509 8.53 31.87 32.79
N LYS A 510 7.22 31.76 33.06
CA LYS A 510 6.25 31.20 32.10
C LYS A 510 6.22 32.00 30.80
N ASN A 511 6.31 33.33 30.85
CA ASN A 511 6.25 34.17 29.65
C ASN A 511 7.48 33.97 28.78
N GLU A 512 8.67 33.90 29.39
CA GLU A 512 9.92 33.65 28.67
C GLU A 512 9.90 32.28 27.98
N PHE A 513 9.43 31.25 28.69
CA PHE A 513 9.28 29.89 28.16
C PHE A 513 8.33 29.84 26.97
N MET A 514 7.15 30.44 27.08
CA MET A 514 6.15 30.45 26.01
C MET A 514 6.63 31.24 24.78
N ASP A 515 7.35 32.34 24.98
CA ASP A 515 7.91 33.14 23.88
C ASP A 515 9.02 32.38 23.13
N ALA A 516 9.87 31.66 23.86
CA ALA A 516 10.86 30.77 23.27
C ALA A 516 10.23 29.57 22.56
N LEU A 517 9.14 29.00 23.11
CA LEU A 517 8.38 27.94 22.47
C LEU A 517 7.81 28.43 21.13
N GLN A 518 7.16 29.58 21.08
CA GLN A 518 6.61 30.12 19.83
C GLN A 518 7.69 30.40 18.78
N LYS A 519 8.87 30.90 19.19
CA LYS A 519 10.03 31.08 18.31
C LYS A 519 10.54 29.75 17.74
N ASN A 520 10.64 28.69 18.54
CA ASN A 520 11.08 27.38 18.05
C ASN A 520 10.00 26.67 17.21
N LEU A 521 8.72 26.80 17.59
CA LEU A 521 7.59 26.28 16.83
C LEU A 521 7.50 26.93 15.45
N SER A 522 7.64 28.25 15.36
CA SER A 522 7.62 28.96 14.07
C SER A 522 8.82 28.62 13.18
N LYS A 523 9.97 28.26 13.77
CA LYS A 523 11.16 27.81 13.05
C LYS A 523 11.00 26.39 12.50
N ARG A 524 10.50 25.45 13.32
CA ARG A 524 10.40 24.02 12.99
C ARG A 524 9.12 23.66 12.24
N PHE A 525 7.98 24.24 12.61
CA PHE A 525 6.69 24.02 11.97
C PHE A 525 6.35 25.22 11.06
N ARG A 526 6.82 25.18 9.81
CA ARG A 526 6.49 26.20 8.78
C ARG A 526 4.98 26.21 8.48
N ARG A 527 4.47 27.31 7.90
CA ARG A 527 3.02 27.53 7.67
C ARG A 527 2.45 26.48 6.69
N GLY A 528 1.64 25.56 7.20
CA GLY A 528 0.79 24.59 6.48
C GLY A 528 -0.39 24.18 7.35
N GLY A 529 -1.52 23.73 6.78
CA GLY A 529 -2.76 23.48 7.54
C GLY A 529 -2.60 22.52 8.74
N GLY A 530 -1.94 21.38 8.54
CA GLY A 530 -1.63 20.42 9.61
C GLY A 530 -0.64 20.95 10.65
N SER A 531 0.24 21.87 10.26
CA SER A 531 1.20 22.48 11.18
C SER A 531 0.53 23.44 12.16
N ILE A 532 -0.65 23.99 11.84
CA ILE A 532 -1.42 24.85 12.74
C ILE A 532 -2.00 24.04 13.91
N ILE A 533 -2.71 22.95 13.62
CA ILE A 533 -3.30 22.08 14.65
C ILE A 533 -2.21 21.52 15.55
N MET A 534 -1.09 21.09 14.96
CA MET A 534 0.04 20.55 15.70
C MET A 534 0.69 21.59 16.62
N ARG A 535 0.90 22.82 16.13
CA ARG A 535 1.41 23.93 16.96
C ARG A 535 0.49 24.20 18.14
N GLU A 536 -0.82 24.14 17.94
CA GLU A 536 -1.80 24.31 19.01
C GLU A 536 -1.73 23.17 20.04
N ILE A 537 -1.62 21.91 19.57
CA ILE A 537 -1.45 20.75 20.44
C ILE A 537 -0.18 20.86 21.28
N ILE A 538 0.97 21.18 20.66
CA ILE A 538 2.24 21.36 21.39
C ILE A 538 2.15 22.54 22.35
N THR A 539 1.59 23.66 21.93
CA THR A 539 1.46 24.86 22.77
C THR A 539 0.62 24.56 24.00
N SER A 540 -0.55 23.94 23.82
CA SER A 540 -1.42 23.53 24.92
C SER A 540 -0.78 22.47 25.83
N MET A 541 0.00 21.55 25.26
CA MET A 541 0.76 20.54 26.02
C MET A 541 1.85 21.18 26.87
N MET A 542 2.64 22.07 26.28
CA MET A 542 3.76 22.76 26.93
C MET A 542 3.31 23.79 27.96
N GLU A 543 2.15 24.41 27.74
CA GLU A 543 1.54 25.29 28.74
C GLU A 543 1.13 24.50 29.99
N ARG A 544 0.46 23.35 29.83
CA ARG A 544 0.17 22.47 30.99
C ARG A 544 1.43 21.98 31.68
N PHE A 545 2.46 21.64 30.90
CA PHE A 545 3.76 21.22 31.44
C PHE A 545 4.38 22.32 32.30
N ILE A 546 4.47 23.56 31.80
CA ILE A 546 5.16 24.62 32.52
C ILE A 546 4.42 25.04 33.78
N ASP A 547 3.08 25.05 33.75
CA ASP A 547 2.25 25.33 34.92
C ASP A 547 2.49 24.31 36.05
N PHE A 548 2.49 23.02 35.71
CA PHE A 548 2.77 21.96 36.69
C PHE A 548 4.22 21.99 37.17
N GLU A 549 5.17 22.32 36.30
CA GLU A 549 6.60 22.37 36.66
C GLU A 549 6.92 23.52 37.62
N ILE A 550 6.27 24.68 37.45
CA ILE A 550 6.37 25.80 38.39
C ILE A 550 5.84 25.40 39.77
N GLU A 551 4.67 24.75 39.82
CA GLU A 551 4.06 24.27 41.06
C GLU A 551 4.93 23.21 41.76
N ARG A 552 5.50 22.26 41.01
CA ARG A 552 6.30 21.15 41.57
C ARG A 552 7.63 21.61 42.17
N THR A 553 8.27 22.60 41.55
CA THR A 553 9.69 22.90 41.83
C THR A 553 9.87 23.86 43.00
N GLU A 554 8.90 24.75 43.25
CA GLU A 554 8.87 25.76 44.33
C GLU A 554 10.22 26.48 44.58
N GLY A 555 11.08 26.60 43.56
CA GLY A 555 12.43 27.20 43.66
C GLY A 555 13.47 26.38 44.45
N ASN A 556 13.16 25.16 44.87
CA ASN A 556 14.03 24.28 45.66
C ASN A 556 14.72 23.18 44.83
N THR A 557 14.43 23.12 43.53
CA THR A 557 14.97 22.10 42.62
C THR A 557 16.22 22.62 41.91
N VAL A 558 17.25 21.76 41.81
CA VAL A 558 18.47 22.01 41.03
C VAL A 558 18.56 20.95 39.93
N ILE A 559 18.72 21.39 38.68
CA ILE A 559 18.95 20.46 37.56
C ILE A 559 20.42 20.05 37.56
N LEU A 560 20.70 18.76 37.75
CA LEU A 560 22.05 18.21 37.75
C LEU A 560 22.53 17.84 36.35
N GLY A 561 21.62 17.35 35.50
CA GLY A 561 21.97 16.90 34.14
C GLY A 561 20.76 16.89 33.20
N LEU A 562 21.04 17.03 31.90
CA LEU A 562 20.05 16.97 30.82
C LEU A 562 20.62 16.12 29.70
N GLU A 563 19.80 15.21 29.17
CA GLU A 563 20.21 14.24 28.14
C GLU A 563 21.51 13.52 28.54
N GLU A 564 21.59 13.20 29.85
CA GLU A 564 22.78 12.73 30.54
C GLU A 564 23.09 11.30 30.12
N LYS A 565 24.28 11.12 29.51
CA LYS A 565 24.78 9.79 29.16
C LYS A 565 25.28 9.09 30.41
N VAL A 566 24.69 7.93 30.70
CA VAL A 566 25.08 7.05 31.80
C VAL A 566 25.57 5.74 31.22
N GLU A 567 26.73 5.30 31.70
CA GLU A 567 27.37 4.07 31.27
C GLU A 567 27.71 3.26 32.52
N GLY A 568 27.54 1.95 32.41
CA GLY A 568 27.76 1.03 33.53
C GLY A 568 27.83 -0.41 33.04
N TYR A 569 27.88 -1.34 33.99
CA TYR A 569 27.94 -2.76 33.66
C TYR A 569 27.21 -3.58 34.70
N VAL A 570 26.64 -4.71 34.25
CA VAL A 570 26.08 -5.75 35.10
C VAL A 570 26.91 -7.01 34.93
N THR A 571 27.32 -7.62 36.04
CA THR A 571 28.03 -8.89 36.01
C THR A 571 27.04 -10.05 35.94
N ILE A 572 27.11 -10.85 34.87
CA ILE A 572 26.33 -12.08 34.63
C ILE A 572 27.33 -13.22 34.46
N ASP A 573 27.25 -14.28 35.27
CA ASP A 573 28.11 -15.47 35.18
C ASP A 573 29.61 -15.14 34.99
N SER A 574 30.12 -14.21 35.81
CA SER A 574 31.50 -13.69 35.80
C SER A 574 31.91 -12.87 34.56
N ARG A 575 30.96 -12.45 33.73
CA ARG A 575 31.16 -11.56 32.57
C ARG A 575 30.52 -10.20 32.82
N ASN A 576 31.20 -9.12 32.43
CA ASN A 576 30.62 -7.78 32.50
C ASN A 576 29.88 -7.47 31.20
N VAL A 577 28.59 -7.22 31.32
CA VAL A 577 27.72 -6.79 30.21
C VAL A 577 27.57 -5.28 30.29
N ASN A 578 28.00 -4.58 29.23
CA ASN A 578 27.95 -3.13 29.18
C ASN A 578 26.53 -2.63 28.94
N LEU A 579 26.11 -1.67 29.75
CA LEU A 579 24.83 -1.00 29.67
C LEU A 579 25.03 0.48 29.37
N LEU A 580 24.21 1.02 28.47
CA LEU A 580 24.19 2.44 28.12
C LEU A 580 22.79 2.99 28.29
N GLY A 581 22.68 4.15 28.90
CA GLY A 581 21.43 4.89 29.06
C GLY A 581 21.61 6.35 28.71
N LYS A 582 20.50 6.99 28.31
CA LYS A 582 20.40 8.43 28.15
C LYS A 582 19.20 8.89 28.95
N ILE A 583 19.47 9.65 30.01
CA ILE A 583 18.45 10.13 30.92
C ILE A 583 18.03 11.54 30.47
N ASP A 584 16.75 11.78 30.25
CA ASP A 584 16.27 13.07 29.75
C ASP A 584 16.62 14.22 30.71
N ARG A 585 16.37 14.04 32.02
CA ARG A 585 16.71 15.02 33.05
C ARG A 585 16.99 14.38 34.41
N VAL A 586 18.01 14.87 35.10
CA VAL A 586 18.34 14.51 36.47
C VAL A 586 18.29 15.76 37.34
N GLU A 587 17.65 15.65 38.49
CA GLU A 587 17.46 16.75 39.42
C GLU A 587 17.75 16.36 40.85
N GLU A 588 18.02 17.38 41.67
CA GLU A 588 18.08 17.28 43.12
C GLU A 588 17.01 18.17 43.73
N ASN A 589 16.23 17.61 44.67
CA ASN A 589 15.28 18.36 45.48
C ASN A 589 15.46 18.00 46.96
N ASN A 590 15.92 18.96 47.76
CA ASN A 590 16.15 18.81 49.20
C ASN A 590 16.96 17.54 49.56
N GLY A 591 18.01 17.24 48.77
CA GLY A 591 18.90 16.09 48.98
C GLY A 591 18.43 14.76 48.37
N ASN A 592 17.23 14.69 47.78
CA ASN A 592 16.79 13.50 47.04
C ASN A 592 17.06 13.67 45.54
N ILE A 593 17.58 12.62 44.90
CA ILE A 593 17.85 12.63 43.47
C ILE A 593 16.64 12.10 42.71
N LEU A 594 16.25 12.82 41.65
CA LEU A 594 15.12 12.48 40.80
C LEU A 594 15.57 12.33 39.35
N ILE A 595 15.35 11.13 38.79
CA ILE A 595 15.53 10.81 37.37
C ILE A 595 14.20 11.00 36.67
N MET A 596 14.15 11.82 35.63
CA MET A 596 12.92 12.11 34.88
C MET A 596 13.02 11.59 33.45
N ASP A 597 11.90 11.04 32.96
CA ASP A 597 11.70 10.60 31.57
C ASP A 597 10.41 11.23 31.04
N TYR A 598 10.51 11.96 29.92
CA TYR A 598 9.39 12.65 29.30
C TYR A 598 8.61 11.68 28.40
N LYS A 599 7.28 11.65 28.54
CA LYS A 599 6.40 10.83 27.71
C LYS A 599 5.24 11.66 27.16
N THR A 600 5.05 11.60 25.84
CA THR A 600 3.95 12.25 25.11
C THR A 600 2.75 11.33 24.84
N GLY A 601 2.89 10.02 25.11
CA GLY A 601 1.87 9.00 24.87
C GLY A 601 1.01 8.64 26.09
N ARG A 602 0.16 7.62 25.96
CA ARG A 602 -0.53 7.04 27.13
C ARG A 602 0.51 6.33 28.00
N ILE A 603 0.53 6.67 29.28
CA ILE A 603 1.35 5.97 30.27
C ILE A 603 0.57 4.74 30.73
N ASN A 604 1.09 3.57 30.39
CA ASN A 604 0.53 2.30 30.80
C ASN A 604 1.22 1.85 32.09
N MET A 605 0.65 2.21 33.24
CA MET A 605 1.22 1.92 34.57
C MET A 605 1.54 0.43 34.78
N PRO A 606 2.65 0.07 35.45
CA PRO A 606 2.89 -1.30 35.91
C PRO A 606 1.76 -1.73 36.85
N ASN A 607 1.25 -2.96 36.69
CA ASN A 607 0.20 -3.44 37.57
C ASN A 607 0.82 -3.85 38.93
N LYS A 608 0.77 -2.96 39.92
CA LYS A 608 1.30 -3.19 41.28
C LYS A 608 0.75 -4.46 41.95
N SER A 609 -0.41 -4.97 41.52
CA SER A 609 -1.02 -6.19 42.06
C SER A 609 -0.35 -7.51 41.61
N ARG A 610 0.65 -7.48 40.72
CA ARG A 610 1.32 -8.66 40.15
C ARG A 610 2.77 -8.89 40.60
N TRP A 611 3.28 -8.11 41.55
CA TRP A 611 4.70 -8.16 41.95
C TRP A 611 5.05 -9.35 42.86
N SER A 612 4.10 -10.25 43.10
CA SER A 612 4.24 -11.50 43.87
C SER A 612 4.62 -12.72 43.03
N ILE A 613 5.05 -12.53 41.78
CA ILE A 613 5.37 -13.62 40.83
C ILE A 613 6.88 -13.92 40.90
N ARG A 614 7.23 -15.22 40.95
CA ARG A 614 8.62 -15.70 40.86
C ARG A 614 9.21 -15.21 39.54
N ILE A 615 10.33 -14.49 39.57
CA ILE A 615 11.06 -14.11 38.35
C ILE A 615 11.81 -15.34 37.83
N GLY A 616 11.11 -16.19 37.08
CA GLY A 616 11.69 -17.40 36.47
C GLY A 616 11.75 -17.37 34.95
N ASP A 617 10.83 -16.66 34.30
CA ASP A 617 10.65 -16.69 32.84
C ASP A 617 10.49 -15.26 32.27
N ARG A 618 11.08 -15.02 31.09
CA ARG A 618 10.94 -13.79 30.30
C ARG A 618 9.48 -13.42 30.03
N ARG A 619 8.61 -14.39 29.79
CA ARG A 619 7.18 -14.12 29.56
C ARG A 619 6.48 -13.57 30.81
N GLU A 620 6.82 -14.10 31.98
CA GLU A 620 6.30 -13.58 33.25
C GLU A 620 6.83 -12.18 33.53
N ILE A 621 8.11 -11.92 33.21
CA ILE A 621 8.71 -10.57 33.25
C ILE A 621 7.94 -9.63 32.32
N ARG A 622 7.68 -10.02 31.06
CA ARG A 622 6.91 -9.20 30.12
C ARG A 622 5.52 -8.83 30.63
N ASP A 623 4.82 -9.78 31.24
CA ASP A 623 3.43 -9.60 31.67
C ASP A 623 3.30 -8.84 33.01
N SER A 624 4.38 -8.84 33.81
CA SER A 624 4.44 -8.23 35.15
C SER A 624 5.20 -6.89 35.16
N ILE A 625 6.34 -6.85 34.49
CA ILE A 625 7.28 -5.74 34.36
C ILE A 625 7.23 -5.24 32.92
N ARG A 626 6.37 -4.25 32.66
CA ARG A 626 6.12 -3.74 31.31
C ARG A 626 7.34 -3.10 30.63
N SER A 627 8.23 -2.46 31.40
CA SER A 627 9.45 -1.83 30.91
C SER A 627 10.50 -1.78 32.03
N LEU A 628 11.75 -2.06 31.68
CA LEU A 628 12.91 -1.95 32.56
C LEU A 628 13.66 -0.61 32.40
N GLN A 629 13.14 0.33 31.58
CA GLN A 629 13.85 1.56 31.22
C GLN A 629 14.28 2.39 32.44
N LEU A 630 13.36 2.73 33.35
CA LEU A 630 13.67 3.55 34.52
C LEU A 630 14.50 2.83 35.58
N PRO A 631 14.21 1.56 35.95
CA PRO A 631 15.10 0.81 36.83
C PRO A 631 16.54 0.77 36.33
N ILE A 632 16.75 0.61 35.02
CA ILE A 632 18.08 0.65 34.42
C ILE A 632 18.72 2.03 34.58
N TYR A 633 17.97 3.12 34.39
CA TYR A 633 18.50 4.47 34.60
C TYR A 633 18.92 4.74 36.05
N ILE A 634 18.11 4.32 37.03
CA ILE A 634 18.46 4.39 38.45
C ILE A 634 19.77 3.63 38.70
N TYR A 635 19.86 2.39 38.23
CA TYR A 635 21.04 1.54 38.41
C TYR A 635 22.31 2.17 37.82
N LEU A 636 22.26 2.65 36.58
CA LEU A 636 23.42 3.24 35.91
C LEU A 636 23.84 4.56 36.54
N TYR A 637 22.89 5.39 36.95
CA TYR A 637 23.18 6.65 37.62
C TYR A 637 23.79 6.43 39.02
N ALA A 638 23.26 5.47 39.78
CA ALA A 638 23.79 5.04 41.06
C ALA A 638 25.24 4.57 40.94
N GLN A 639 25.51 3.70 39.96
CA GLN A 639 26.85 3.15 39.71
C GLN A 639 27.85 4.25 39.29
N LYS A 640 27.44 5.16 38.40
CA LYS A 640 28.29 6.27 37.90
C LYS A 640 28.70 7.24 39.01
N ASN A 641 27.78 7.56 39.91
CA ASN A 641 27.99 8.60 40.94
C ASN A 641 28.30 8.02 42.33
N ASN A 642 28.36 6.69 42.47
CA ASN A 642 28.58 5.98 43.73
C ASN A 642 27.56 6.35 44.82
N ILE A 643 26.28 6.38 44.45
CA ILE A 643 25.14 6.74 45.31
C ILE A 643 24.28 5.51 45.57
N PRO A 644 23.76 5.29 46.79
CA PRO A 644 22.80 4.22 47.05
C PRO A 644 21.57 4.33 46.14
N MET A 645 21.10 3.20 45.61
CA MET A 645 19.92 3.17 44.73
C MET A 645 18.64 3.66 45.44
N ASP A 646 18.56 3.49 46.77
CA ASP A 646 17.40 3.88 47.58
C ASP A 646 17.23 5.41 47.68
N ASP A 647 18.31 6.17 47.42
CA ASP A 647 18.31 7.65 47.46
C ASP A 647 17.88 8.27 46.11
N ILE A 648 17.66 7.44 45.09
CA ILE A 648 17.30 7.86 43.74
C ILE A 648 15.86 7.42 43.45
N ARG A 649 15.03 8.37 43.02
CA ARG A 649 13.66 8.11 42.58
C ARG A 649 13.56 8.33 41.07
N ALA A 650 12.71 7.56 40.40
CA ALA A 650 12.34 7.87 39.01
C ALA A 650 10.95 8.50 38.91
N PHE A 651 10.78 9.34 37.90
CA PHE A 651 9.56 10.07 37.61
C PHE A 651 9.24 10.00 36.13
N ILE A 652 8.09 9.40 35.78
CA ILE A 652 7.57 9.50 34.42
C ILE A 652 6.75 10.76 34.33
N TYR A 653 7.20 11.68 33.49
CA TYR A 653 6.50 12.93 33.25
C TYR A 653 5.58 12.79 32.04
N ASN A 654 4.26 12.85 32.29
CA ASN A 654 3.27 12.86 31.22
C ASN A 654 3.11 14.28 30.66
N LEU A 655 3.69 14.57 29.51
CA LEU A 655 3.59 15.91 28.92
C LEU A 655 2.15 16.27 28.52
N ARG A 656 1.31 15.29 28.14
CA ARG A 656 -0.09 15.57 27.75
C ARG A 656 -0.98 15.87 28.95
N LYS A 657 -0.79 15.12 30.03
CA LYS A 657 -1.57 15.22 31.26
C LYS A 657 -0.64 15.18 32.48
N PRO A 658 0.00 16.30 32.85
CA PRO A 658 0.97 16.34 33.95
C PRO A 658 0.44 15.79 35.28
N ALA A 659 -0.86 15.92 35.55
CA ALA A 659 -1.52 15.35 36.73
C ALA A 659 -1.53 13.80 36.78
N GLU A 660 -1.32 13.11 35.65
CA GLU A 660 -1.16 11.64 35.58
C GLU A 660 0.33 11.22 35.71
N SER A 661 1.24 12.17 35.91
CA SER A 661 2.66 11.88 36.17
C SER A 661 2.80 11.21 37.53
N ASN A 662 3.70 10.24 37.63
CA ASN A 662 3.82 9.41 38.81
C ASN A 662 5.27 9.20 39.19
N TYR A 663 5.54 9.22 40.50
CA TYR A 663 6.76 8.68 41.07
C TYR A 663 6.73 7.16 40.92
N LEU A 664 7.67 6.65 40.15
CA LEU A 664 7.88 5.23 40.01
C LEU A 664 9.22 4.91 40.67
N ILE A 665 9.14 4.08 41.70
CA ILE A 665 10.21 3.20 42.15
C ILE A 665 11.32 3.92 42.95
N GLY A 666 11.28 3.66 44.26
CA GLY A 666 12.45 3.40 45.11
C GLY A 666 12.25 2.13 45.96
N GLU A 667 11.15 1.40 45.75
CA GLU A 667 10.81 0.17 46.49
C GLU A 667 10.90 -1.03 45.52
N ASN A 668 11.59 -2.10 45.92
CA ASN A 668 11.82 -3.34 45.15
C ASN A 668 12.79 -3.23 43.95
N MET A 669 13.84 -2.41 44.03
CA MET A 669 14.90 -2.37 43.00
C MET A 669 15.58 -3.73 42.79
N ASP A 670 15.72 -4.54 43.84
CA ASP A 670 16.27 -5.89 43.74
C ASP A 670 15.50 -6.80 42.76
N LEU A 671 14.16 -6.68 42.75
CA LEU A 671 13.28 -7.42 41.84
C LEU A 671 13.56 -7.06 40.38
N PHE A 672 13.73 -5.77 40.08
CA PHE A 672 14.02 -5.32 38.71
C PHE A 672 15.43 -5.72 38.26
N LEU A 673 16.40 -5.68 39.17
CA LEU A 673 17.77 -6.14 38.91
C LEU A 673 17.80 -7.65 38.64
N GLU A 674 17.02 -8.44 39.39
CA GLU A 674 16.86 -9.87 39.13
C GLU A 674 16.23 -10.13 37.76
N ALA A 675 15.14 -9.43 37.43
CA ALA A 675 14.50 -9.54 36.11
C ALA A 675 15.45 -9.18 34.96
N MET A 676 16.20 -8.09 35.11
CA MET A 676 17.22 -7.69 34.13
C MET A 676 18.31 -8.76 33.97
N ARG A 677 18.78 -9.34 35.08
CA ARG A 677 19.80 -10.41 35.06
C ARG A 677 19.29 -11.66 34.35
N VAL A 678 18.04 -12.07 34.60
CA VAL A 678 17.42 -13.22 33.91
C VAL A 678 17.37 -12.99 32.40
N VAL A 679 16.92 -11.81 31.97
CA VAL A 679 16.83 -11.48 30.54
C VAL A 679 18.20 -11.42 29.87
N LEU A 680 19.18 -10.76 30.50
CA LEU A 680 20.55 -10.70 29.97
C LEU A 680 21.21 -12.08 29.92
N LYS A 681 20.91 -12.95 30.89
CA LYS A 681 21.38 -14.34 30.89
C LYS A 681 20.78 -15.13 29.71
N GLU A 682 19.47 -15.02 29.45
CA GLU A 682 18.83 -15.66 28.29
C GLU A 682 19.38 -15.11 26.96
N ILE A 683 19.66 -13.80 26.88
CA ILE A 683 20.31 -13.18 25.71
C ILE A 683 21.67 -13.82 25.43
N LEU A 684 22.46 -14.08 26.46
CA LEU A 684 23.83 -14.60 26.37
C LEU A 684 23.94 -16.13 26.42
N ASP A 685 22.83 -16.83 26.58
CA ASP A 685 22.79 -18.30 26.60
C ASP A 685 22.89 -18.85 25.17
N VAL A 686 23.89 -19.69 24.88
CA VAL A 686 24.13 -20.27 23.56
C VAL A 686 23.01 -21.24 23.17
N ASP A 687 22.45 -21.95 24.14
CA ASP A 687 21.44 -22.99 23.91
C ASP A 687 20.04 -22.42 23.69
N THR A 688 19.84 -21.13 23.96
CA THR A 688 18.56 -20.43 23.77
C THR A 688 18.54 -19.65 22.45
N PRO A 689 17.87 -20.15 21.39
CA PRO A 689 17.78 -19.45 20.11
C PRO A 689 16.90 -18.19 20.19
N PHE A 690 17.02 -17.30 19.21
CA PHE A 690 16.08 -16.18 19.06
C PHE A 690 14.76 -16.66 18.45
N TYR A 691 13.81 -17.05 19.29
CA TYR A 691 12.49 -17.51 18.86
C TYR A 691 11.48 -16.36 18.71
N PRO A 692 10.48 -16.50 17.81
CA PRO A 692 9.37 -15.57 17.72
C PRO A 692 8.43 -15.76 18.92
N ASP A 693 8.10 -14.66 19.60
CA ASP A 693 7.11 -14.71 20.69
C ASP A 693 5.69 -14.50 20.16
N ASN A 694 5.02 -15.61 19.84
CA ASN A 694 3.68 -15.63 19.24
C ASN A 694 2.54 -15.62 20.28
N SER A 695 2.82 -15.36 21.56
CA SER A 695 1.81 -15.49 22.61
C SER A 695 0.79 -14.33 22.68
N ASP A 696 1.09 -13.17 22.06
CA ASP A 696 0.17 -12.03 21.98
C ASP A 696 0.15 -11.46 20.56
N GLU A 697 -0.95 -11.71 19.84
CA GLU A 697 -1.13 -11.26 18.45
C GLU A 697 -1.06 -9.73 18.30
N ARG A 698 -1.34 -8.95 19.36
CA ARG A 698 -1.22 -7.48 19.31
C ARG A 698 0.22 -7.02 19.20
N ILE A 699 1.15 -7.76 19.80
CA ILE A 699 2.59 -7.48 19.70
C ILE A 699 3.07 -7.79 18.28
N CYS A 700 2.61 -8.90 17.71
CA CYS A 700 2.93 -9.28 16.33
C CYS A 700 2.31 -8.31 15.31
N GLY A 701 1.06 -7.89 15.51
CA GLY A 701 0.36 -6.98 14.60
C GLY A 701 0.93 -5.56 14.54
N SER A 702 1.59 -5.11 15.61
CA SER A 702 2.34 -3.84 15.65
C SER A 702 3.84 -4.01 15.41
N CYS A 703 4.28 -5.19 14.96
CA CYS A 703 5.69 -5.46 14.72
C CYS A 703 6.12 -4.98 13.33
N PRO A 704 7.17 -4.14 13.22
CA PRO A 704 7.68 -3.66 11.94
C PRO A 704 8.32 -4.77 11.09
N TYR A 705 8.68 -5.90 11.70
CA TYR A 705 9.27 -7.06 11.02
C TYR A 705 8.25 -8.18 10.76
N SER A 706 6.94 -7.92 10.92
CA SER A 706 5.88 -8.91 10.72
C SER A 706 5.95 -9.57 9.33
N ASN A 707 6.26 -8.81 8.28
CA ASN A 707 6.44 -9.32 6.92
C ASN A 707 7.57 -10.36 6.78
N ILE A 708 8.60 -10.31 7.65
CA ILE A 708 9.69 -11.29 7.66
C ILE A 708 9.28 -12.56 8.41
N CYS A 709 8.50 -12.42 9.48
CA CYS A 709 8.01 -13.54 10.29
C CYS A 709 6.87 -14.33 9.61
N TYR A 710 6.18 -13.70 8.67
CA TYR A 710 5.13 -14.29 7.84
C TYR A 710 5.50 -14.18 6.36
N PRO A 711 6.55 -14.89 5.89
CA PRO A 711 6.81 -14.96 4.46
C PRO A 711 5.62 -15.69 3.83
N GLY A 712 4.77 -14.92 3.14
CA GLY A 712 3.56 -15.42 2.49
C GLY A 712 3.82 -16.52 1.48
#